data_AF-A0AAU7DGP3-F1
#
_entry.id   AF-A0AAU7DGP3-F1
#
_cell.length_a   1.000
_cell.length_b   1.000
_cell.length_c   1.000
_cell.angle_alpha   90.00
_cell.angle_beta   90.00
_cell.angle_gamma   90.00
#
_symmetry.space_group_name_H-M   'P 1'
#
loop_
_entity.id
_entity.type
_entity.pdbx_description
1 polymer ?
#
loop_
_entity_poly.entity_id
_entity_poly.type
_entity_poly.pdbx_seq_one_letter_code
_entity_poly.pdbx_strand_id
1 'polypeptide(L)'
;MSTLRIRRNRPFLILLALVVASFCSPSLTAQSQTSNELSFQLKVQSNLVIVRVVVRNAKGEPVRGLKREDFKVLDQGKEQSITQFEEHASDEGSDESTSATPRRETASPTTAHRERFIALYFDDLNSSDADLMQARDAADHFFATGLQPNDRVAIFSAEKMLSDFTSDPHQFHAALMQLHASSMGPAREHPCPDLSDYQALEILHTNDPDSEAWRVAWAESKTCPVRSFASSPDPSASHPDSGSMVAIRMLAQKIVDQSQSLSRSSLEQFEQVVKLISKAPGERSVVLVSPGFLSQSEQYALDRIIDQALRAQVVINSLDPKGLSVLMRESDASKNTSILADPRAAQARYHLDASRAFVGADVLAEFAEGTGGTFFHSDNDLKAGFGALVGDPPHYILAFSPRNEKWDGKFHALKVSLATKQKGESVQARRGYFAVENTGTEQAANAKNPSVSPETQPSKRVEASTKGGSTDVAGAGLTDSTPVSPLTAAALASKSTEKPDDGAKLSANAKPVHIRKGMNRVTVDQLEQILTSSHGRSDAELAKQLAEMELIERLDSDRLAHLDLDLPGAQSRQALVAQADSSAFLKPPAAQAPLPPTPTVDEQIQWLKLAANYATKALSKLPNFFAAREVIQFADSPARQEYSVFYPYEPLHVINQSKATVLYREGKQTLDAEEKGGTESPSLGLVTTGEFGPILGTVLADSSRSSLTWSHWESRASGPVAVYRFAVPRDKSHYQVKFCCLAQRAGTGAGLFEQISAYHGEITVDPANGNILRIMLQADLKEAYPMTRADLMVEYGPVEIGGKAYICPLRSVAIAMAYSKSRPKKSEIPDPSFFVSSNDRELPVETMINDIAFDHYHVFRTDSRIIPADDQSPQ
;
A
#
# COMPACT_ATOMS: atom_id res chain seq x y z
N MET A 1 51.24 -12.32 -66.07
CA MET A 1 51.82 -13.57 -65.52
C MET A 1 50.66 -14.49 -65.17
N SER A 2 50.25 -15.31 -66.13
CA SER A 2 50.61 -16.74 -66.24
C SER A 2 49.45 -17.58 -65.65
N THR A 3 48.42 -17.87 -66.45
CA THR A 3 48.28 -19.04 -67.34
C THR A 3 48.00 -20.37 -66.62
N LEU A 4 46.84 -20.96 -67.00
CA LEU A 4 46.69 -22.35 -67.49
C LEU A 4 46.78 -23.48 -66.43
N ARG A 5 46.08 -24.62 -66.52
CA ARG A 5 45.13 -25.25 -67.46
C ARG A 5 44.87 -26.66 -66.88
N ILE A 6 43.95 -27.41 -67.54
CA ILE A 6 44.05 -28.87 -67.82
C ILE A 6 43.64 -29.79 -66.64
N ARG A 7 42.86 -30.87 -66.78
CA ARG A 7 42.10 -31.54 -67.85
C ARG A 7 41.58 -32.85 -67.22
N ARG A 8 40.31 -33.23 -67.45
CA ARG A 8 39.84 -34.30 -68.38
C ARG A 8 39.80 -35.75 -67.86
N ASN A 9 38.66 -36.34 -68.22
CA ASN A 9 38.37 -37.72 -68.67
C ASN A 9 38.06 -38.77 -67.57
N ARG A 10 36.82 -39.30 -67.43
CA ARG A 10 35.98 -40.16 -68.33
C ARG A 10 36.57 -41.59 -68.54
N PRO A 11 35.78 -42.64 -68.87
CA PRO A 11 34.35 -42.99 -68.59
C PRO A 11 34.17 -44.56 -68.40
N PHE A 12 32.98 -45.10 -68.74
CA PHE A 12 32.55 -46.51 -68.96
C PHE A 12 31.67 -47.16 -67.86
N LEU A 13 30.33 -47.24 -68.04
CA LEU A 13 29.51 -48.28 -68.73
C LEU A 13 29.28 -49.53 -67.83
N ILE A 14 28.13 -50.20 -67.68
CA ILE A 14 27.05 -50.54 -68.62
C ILE A 14 25.90 -51.29 -67.85
N LEU A 15 24.63 -51.06 -68.25
CA LEU A 15 23.48 -52.03 -68.36
C LEU A 15 22.91 -52.73 -67.09
N LEU A 16 21.63 -53.14 -66.98
CA LEU A 16 20.49 -53.32 -67.90
C LEU A 16 19.18 -53.59 -67.10
N ALA A 17 18.03 -53.31 -67.75
CA ALA A 17 16.72 -54.01 -67.65
C ALA A 17 15.78 -53.63 -66.47
N LEU A 18 14.47 -53.39 -66.64
CA LEU A 18 13.51 -53.56 -67.75
C LEU A 18 12.22 -52.75 -67.34
N VAL A 19 11.64 -51.88 -68.20
CA VAL A 19 10.34 -52.08 -68.93
C VAL A 19 9.11 -51.63 -68.08
N VAL A 20 8.21 -50.71 -68.47
CA VAL A 20 7.51 -50.36 -69.75
C VAL A 20 7.07 -48.87 -69.75
N ALA A 21 7.21 -48.21 -70.91
CA ALA A 21 6.38 -47.20 -71.62
C ALA A 21 5.37 -46.29 -70.85
N SER A 22 5.06 -45.04 -71.25
CA SER A 22 5.23 -44.32 -72.52
C SER A 22 4.89 -42.82 -72.33
N PHE A 23 5.74 -41.95 -72.89
CA PHE A 23 5.52 -40.61 -73.46
C PHE A 23 4.37 -39.69 -72.98
N CYS A 24 4.71 -38.52 -72.40
CA CYS A 24 4.61 -37.19 -73.05
C CYS A 24 5.14 -36.06 -72.12
N SER A 25 6.02 -35.19 -72.62
CA SER A 25 6.46 -33.92 -71.99
C SER A 25 5.35 -32.83 -72.10
N PRO A 26 5.45 -31.62 -71.51
CA PRO A 26 6.46 -31.02 -70.63
C PRO A 26 5.89 -30.40 -69.33
N SER A 27 6.79 -29.87 -68.51
CA SER A 27 6.61 -29.30 -67.16
C SER A 27 5.41 -28.37 -66.95
N LEU A 28 4.60 -28.68 -65.93
CA LEU A 28 3.86 -27.72 -65.11
C LEU A 28 4.26 -27.93 -63.65
N THR A 29 4.67 -26.85 -63.00
CA THR A 29 4.90 -26.72 -61.56
C THR A 29 3.74 -27.28 -60.74
N ALA A 30 4.04 -28.22 -59.84
CA ALA A 30 3.19 -28.54 -58.70
C ALA A 30 4.01 -28.34 -57.42
N GLN A 31 3.75 -27.23 -56.72
CA GLN A 31 4.07 -27.10 -55.31
C GLN A 31 3.42 -28.28 -54.59
N SER A 32 4.23 -29.22 -54.09
CA SER A 32 3.73 -30.23 -53.17
C SER A 32 3.48 -29.51 -51.85
N GLN A 33 2.20 -29.31 -51.55
CA GLN A 33 1.71 -28.90 -50.24
C GLN A 33 2.20 -29.92 -49.22
N THR A 34 3.19 -29.55 -48.40
CA THR A 34 3.42 -30.20 -47.11
C THR A 34 2.25 -29.83 -46.22
N SER A 35 1.35 -30.78 -46.02
CA SER A 35 0.35 -30.78 -44.97
C SER A 35 1.02 -30.50 -43.63
N ASN A 36 0.84 -29.29 -43.09
CA ASN A 36 1.09 -29.01 -41.68
C ASN A 36 0.10 -29.86 -40.86
N GLU A 37 0.53 -31.03 -40.40
CA GLU A 37 -0.07 -31.65 -39.22
C GLU A 37 0.17 -30.69 -38.06
N LEU A 38 -0.88 -29.96 -37.69
CA LEU A 38 -0.93 -29.22 -36.43
C LEU A 38 -0.78 -30.23 -35.29
N SER A 39 0.42 -30.32 -34.73
CA SER A 39 0.66 -31.00 -33.45
C SER A 39 -0.18 -30.32 -32.38
N PHE A 40 -1.24 -30.99 -31.92
CA PHE A 40 -2.02 -30.55 -30.78
C PHE A 40 -1.22 -30.82 -29.49
N GLN A 41 -0.67 -29.77 -28.88
CA GLN A 41 -0.13 -29.85 -27.52
C GLN A 41 -1.26 -29.54 -26.52
N LEU A 42 -1.71 -30.57 -25.78
CA LEU A 42 -2.60 -30.38 -24.64
C LEU A 42 -1.78 -29.83 -23.46
N LYS A 43 -1.83 -28.51 -23.22
CA LYS A 43 -1.39 -27.91 -21.96
C LYS A 43 -2.51 -28.01 -20.92
N VAL A 44 -2.35 -28.87 -19.92
CA VAL A 44 -3.19 -28.88 -18.72
C VAL A 44 -2.48 -28.07 -17.64
N GLN A 45 -2.93 -26.84 -17.38
CA GLN A 45 -2.52 -26.09 -16.19
C GLN A 45 -3.46 -26.48 -15.04
N SER A 46 -2.97 -27.25 -14.07
CA SER A 46 -3.69 -27.46 -12.81
C SER A 46 -3.18 -26.48 -11.76
N ASN A 47 -3.98 -25.49 -11.41
CA ASN A 47 -3.68 -24.59 -10.30
C ASN A 47 -4.12 -25.28 -9.00
N LEU A 48 -3.15 -25.90 -8.31
CA LEU A 48 -3.34 -26.61 -7.05
C LEU A 48 -2.94 -25.72 -5.89
N VAL A 49 -3.79 -25.64 -4.87
CA VAL A 49 -3.47 -25.02 -3.59
C VAL A 49 -2.88 -26.09 -2.69
N ILE A 50 -1.62 -25.89 -2.27
CA ILE A 50 -0.88 -26.83 -1.40
C ILE A 50 -0.97 -26.33 0.05
N VAL A 51 -1.32 -27.24 0.95
CA VAL A 51 -1.54 -27.02 2.38
C VAL A 51 -0.75 -28.05 3.17
N ARG A 52 0.29 -27.59 3.88
CA ARG A 52 1.00 -28.40 4.87
C ARG A 52 0.17 -28.47 6.15
N VAL A 53 0.01 -29.67 6.70
CA VAL A 53 -0.81 -29.94 7.89
C VAL A 53 -0.03 -30.79 8.88
N VAL A 54 0.11 -30.31 10.11
CA VAL A 54 0.62 -31.11 11.23
C VAL A 54 -0.55 -31.40 12.17
N VAL A 55 -0.74 -32.68 12.51
CA VAL A 55 -1.75 -33.11 13.46
C VAL A 55 -1.06 -33.56 14.73
N ARG A 56 -1.46 -33.06 15.88
CA ARG A 56 -0.88 -33.44 17.18
C ARG A 56 -1.94 -34.04 18.09
N ASN A 57 -1.54 -35.04 18.86
CA ASN A 57 -2.38 -35.65 19.90
C ASN A 57 -2.45 -34.75 21.15
N ALA A 58 -3.22 -35.19 22.16
CA ALA A 58 -3.36 -34.46 23.42
C ALA A 58 -2.05 -34.25 24.22
N LYS A 59 -0.99 -34.99 23.87
CA LYS A 59 0.36 -34.84 24.46
C LYS A 59 1.27 -33.94 23.62
N GLY A 60 0.79 -33.40 22.50
CA GLY A 60 1.58 -32.57 21.58
C GLY A 60 2.41 -33.36 20.56
N GLU A 61 2.32 -34.68 20.55
CA GLU A 61 3.09 -35.56 19.64
C GLU A 61 2.41 -35.64 18.25
N PRO A 62 3.18 -35.65 17.14
CA PRO A 62 2.63 -35.78 15.79
C PRO A 62 1.86 -37.11 15.59
N VAL A 63 0.67 -37.04 15.01
CA VAL A 63 -0.19 -38.19 14.69
C VAL A 63 0.10 -38.66 13.27
N ARG A 64 0.55 -39.92 13.12
CA ARG A 64 0.84 -40.59 11.83
C ARG A 64 -0.32 -41.47 11.36
N GLY A 65 -0.29 -41.85 10.09
CA GLY A 65 -1.19 -42.83 9.48
C GLY A 65 -2.62 -42.35 9.24
N LEU A 66 -2.87 -41.04 9.31
CA LEU A 66 -4.15 -40.47 8.89
C LEU A 66 -4.30 -40.58 7.38
N LYS A 67 -5.52 -40.80 6.92
CA LYS A 67 -5.86 -40.91 5.51
C LYS A 67 -6.47 -39.62 5.00
N ARG A 68 -6.49 -39.45 3.68
CA ARG A 68 -7.12 -38.30 3.00
C ARG A 68 -8.54 -38.04 3.51
N GLU A 69 -9.35 -39.09 3.69
CA GLU A 69 -10.73 -39.02 4.18
C GLU A 69 -10.88 -38.53 5.64
N ASP A 70 -9.79 -38.52 6.41
CA ASP A 70 -9.79 -37.99 7.76
C ASP A 70 -9.69 -36.46 7.80
N PHE A 71 -9.43 -35.81 6.66
CA PHE A 71 -9.29 -34.36 6.56
C PHE A 71 -10.48 -33.70 5.87
N LYS A 72 -10.88 -32.55 6.40
CA LYS A 72 -11.80 -31.60 5.77
C LYS A 72 -11.08 -30.27 5.55
N VAL A 73 -11.13 -29.77 4.32
CA VAL A 73 -10.59 -28.47 3.94
C VAL A 73 -11.74 -27.56 3.52
N LEU A 74 -11.89 -26.43 4.21
CA LEU A 74 -12.81 -25.38 3.82
C LEU A 74 -12.02 -24.20 3.25
N ASP A 75 -12.45 -23.71 2.10
CA ASP A 75 -11.98 -22.49 1.47
C ASP A 75 -13.14 -21.48 1.43
N GLN A 76 -12.96 -20.32 2.08
CA GLN A 76 -14.01 -19.33 2.32
C GLN A 76 -15.30 -19.96 2.89
N GLY A 77 -15.14 -20.96 3.76
CA GLY A 77 -16.24 -21.70 4.37
C GLY A 77 -16.88 -22.77 3.49
N LYS A 78 -16.43 -22.96 2.25
CA LYS A 78 -16.91 -24.01 1.33
C LYS A 78 -15.97 -25.21 1.32
N GLU A 79 -16.51 -26.41 1.41
CA GLU A 79 -15.72 -27.65 1.43
C GLU A 79 -15.08 -27.93 0.07
N GLN A 80 -13.75 -28.15 0.08
CA GLN A 80 -12.95 -28.45 -1.08
C GLN A 80 -12.53 -29.91 -1.08
N SER A 81 -12.56 -30.55 -2.25
CA SER A 81 -12.11 -31.93 -2.39
C SER A 81 -10.61 -32.00 -2.55
N ILE A 82 -9.96 -32.74 -1.65
CA ILE A 82 -8.53 -33.00 -1.69
C ILE A 82 -8.20 -33.87 -2.92
N THR A 83 -7.48 -33.29 -3.87
CA THR A 83 -7.08 -33.92 -5.14
C THR A 83 -5.74 -34.63 -5.03
N GLN A 84 -4.82 -34.15 -4.18
CA GLN A 84 -3.57 -34.82 -3.85
C GLN A 84 -3.39 -34.90 -2.34
N PHE A 85 -2.82 -36.00 -1.89
CA PHE A 85 -2.58 -36.31 -0.49
C PHE A 85 -1.26 -37.06 -0.37
N GLU A 86 -0.40 -36.60 0.53
CA GLU A 86 0.87 -37.24 0.85
C GLU A 86 1.15 -37.12 2.35
N GLU A 87 1.61 -38.21 2.96
CA GLU A 87 2.15 -38.21 4.32
C GLU A 87 3.68 -38.18 4.21
N HIS A 88 4.32 -37.16 4.79
CA HIS A 88 5.76 -37.11 4.98
C HIS A 88 6.07 -37.60 6.40
N ALA A 89 6.79 -38.73 6.47
CA ALA A 89 7.34 -39.21 7.72
C ALA A 89 8.71 -38.56 7.94
N SER A 90 9.01 -38.16 9.18
CA SER A 90 10.38 -37.84 9.56
C SER A 90 11.21 -39.13 9.46
N ASP A 91 12.26 -39.12 8.64
CA ASP A 91 13.22 -40.22 8.50
C ASP A 91 13.99 -40.41 9.82
N GLU A 92 13.33 -41.04 10.79
CA GLU A 92 14.00 -41.71 11.88
C GLU A 92 14.15 -43.18 11.50
N GLY A 93 15.41 -43.57 11.29
CA GLY A 93 15.93 -44.92 11.01
C GLY A 93 14.91 -46.04 10.86
N SER A 94 14.77 -46.55 9.64
CA SER A 94 14.18 -47.86 9.39
C SER A 94 15.05 -48.94 10.05
N ASP A 95 14.68 -49.35 11.26
CA ASP A 95 15.11 -50.63 11.80
C ASP A 95 14.51 -51.77 10.97
N GLU A 96 15.38 -52.75 10.74
CA GLU A 96 15.23 -53.97 9.95
C GLU A 96 13.88 -54.68 10.11
N SER A 97 13.20 -54.94 8.98
CA SER A 97 12.36 -56.14 8.87
C SER A 97 12.42 -56.72 7.47
N THR A 98 13.33 -57.68 7.32
CA THR A 98 13.40 -58.63 6.21
C THR A 98 12.07 -59.37 6.03
N SER A 99 11.46 -59.23 4.86
CA SER A 99 10.63 -60.29 4.25
C SER A 99 10.71 -60.17 2.73
N ALA A 100 11.50 -61.07 2.16
CA ALA A 100 11.73 -61.20 0.73
C ALA A 100 10.50 -61.73 -0.01
N THR A 101 10.11 -61.07 -1.10
CA THR A 101 9.46 -61.71 -2.26
C THR A 101 9.74 -60.85 -3.51
N PRO A 102 10.23 -61.41 -4.63
CA PRO A 102 10.58 -60.60 -5.80
C PRO A 102 9.32 -60.30 -6.62
N ARG A 103 8.87 -59.04 -6.60
CA ARG A 103 7.86 -58.55 -7.55
C ARG A 103 8.49 -57.52 -8.49
N ARG A 104 8.72 -58.00 -9.70
CA ARG A 104 9.03 -57.31 -10.97
C ARG A 104 8.92 -55.78 -10.91
N GLU A 105 10.07 -55.12 -10.99
CA GLU A 105 10.25 -53.67 -11.10
C GLU A 105 9.58 -53.13 -12.37
N THR A 106 8.45 -52.43 -12.20
CA THR A 106 8.22 -51.20 -12.94
C THR A 106 8.93 -50.11 -12.16
N ALA A 107 10.02 -49.58 -12.69
CA ALA A 107 10.76 -48.48 -12.09
C ALA A 107 9.84 -47.24 -11.98
N SER A 108 9.25 -47.06 -10.79
CA SER A 108 8.94 -45.72 -10.29
C SER A 108 10.27 -45.00 -10.07
N PRO A 109 10.39 -43.70 -10.38
CA PRO A 109 11.62 -42.97 -10.13
C PRO A 109 11.91 -43.04 -8.63
N THR A 110 13.10 -43.57 -8.32
CA THR A 110 13.68 -43.69 -7.00
C THR A 110 13.53 -42.37 -6.24
N THR A 111 13.08 -42.45 -4.99
CA THR A 111 13.04 -41.34 -4.02
C THR A 111 14.43 -40.73 -3.88
N ALA A 112 14.70 -39.69 -4.69
CA ALA A 112 15.83 -38.81 -4.49
C ALA A 112 15.59 -38.11 -3.13
N HIS A 113 16.38 -38.48 -2.11
CA HIS A 113 16.46 -37.74 -0.85
C HIS A 113 16.67 -36.27 -1.19
N ARG A 114 15.69 -35.42 -0.88
CA ARG A 114 15.75 -33.99 -1.15
C ARG A 114 16.63 -33.35 -0.09
N GLU A 115 17.58 -32.51 -0.51
CA GLU A 115 18.33 -31.66 0.42
C GLU A 115 17.36 -30.71 1.14
N ARG A 116 17.59 -30.51 2.44
CA ARG A 116 16.78 -29.62 3.29
C ARG A 116 17.61 -28.42 3.70
N PHE A 117 17.16 -27.24 3.29
CA PHE A 117 17.81 -25.97 3.54
C PHE A 117 17.09 -25.24 4.68
N ILE A 118 17.84 -24.89 5.71
CA ILE A 118 17.34 -24.31 6.96
C ILE A 118 18.06 -23.00 7.21
N ALA A 119 17.32 -21.89 7.26
CA ALA A 119 17.87 -20.61 7.72
C ALA A 119 17.49 -20.39 9.18
N LEU A 120 18.47 -20.32 10.08
CA LEU A 120 18.25 -19.78 11.42
C LEU A 120 18.47 -18.27 11.38
N TYR A 121 17.43 -17.50 11.68
CA TYR A 121 17.50 -16.05 11.76
C TYR A 121 17.32 -15.60 13.21
N PHE A 122 18.34 -14.96 13.77
CA PHE A 122 18.31 -14.38 15.11
C PHE A 122 18.06 -12.88 15.02
N ASP A 123 16.95 -12.43 15.59
CA ASP A 123 16.61 -11.00 15.68
C ASP A 123 17.45 -10.32 16.76
N ASP A 124 18.68 -9.95 16.42
CA ASP A 124 19.61 -9.22 17.29
C ASP A 124 19.26 -7.74 17.46
N LEU A 125 18.29 -7.20 16.71
CA LEU A 125 17.79 -5.83 16.86
C LEU A 125 16.84 -5.69 18.04
N ASN A 126 15.92 -6.65 18.23
CA ASN A 126 14.94 -6.60 19.32
C ASN A 126 15.28 -7.49 20.52
N SER A 127 16.28 -8.37 20.41
CA SER A 127 16.71 -9.27 21.49
C SER A 127 17.72 -8.62 22.45
N SER A 128 17.64 -8.99 23.73
CA SER A 128 18.71 -8.71 24.68
C SER A 128 19.85 -9.73 24.55
N ASP A 129 21.01 -9.40 25.13
CA ASP A 129 22.14 -10.34 25.20
C ASP A 129 21.75 -11.63 25.96
N ALA A 130 20.90 -11.53 26.98
CA ALA A 130 20.41 -12.68 27.74
C ALA A 130 19.53 -13.61 26.89
N ASP A 131 18.64 -13.04 26.08
CA ASP A 131 17.78 -13.80 25.17
C ASP A 131 18.62 -14.57 24.13
N LEU A 132 19.58 -13.86 23.51
CA LEU A 132 20.47 -14.46 22.52
C LEU A 132 21.39 -15.53 23.12
N MET A 133 21.87 -15.34 24.35
CA MET A 133 22.66 -16.36 25.05
C MET A 133 21.87 -17.66 25.24
N GLN A 134 20.61 -17.58 25.69
CA GLN A 134 19.77 -18.77 25.87
C GLN A 134 19.50 -19.47 24.53
N ALA A 135 19.16 -18.71 23.50
CA ALA A 135 18.89 -19.25 22.18
C ALA A 135 20.15 -19.89 21.55
N ARG A 136 21.31 -19.24 21.71
CA ARG A 136 22.60 -19.74 21.24
C ARG A 136 22.94 -21.09 21.86
N ASP A 137 22.85 -21.20 23.18
CA ASP A 137 23.19 -22.42 23.90
C ASP A 137 22.24 -23.59 23.53
N ALA A 138 20.96 -23.29 23.26
CA ALA A 138 19.99 -24.27 22.80
C ALA A 138 20.23 -24.71 21.34
N ALA A 139 20.53 -23.77 20.43
CA ALA A 139 20.86 -24.06 19.04
C ALA A 139 22.16 -24.87 18.91
N ASP A 140 23.21 -24.51 19.65
CA ASP A 140 24.50 -25.22 19.66
C ASP A 140 24.31 -26.68 20.12
N HIS A 141 23.47 -26.90 21.14
CA HIS A 141 23.12 -28.24 21.60
C HIS A 141 22.37 -29.05 20.54
N PHE A 142 21.39 -28.43 19.86
CA PHE A 142 20.63 -29.08 18.80
C PHE A 142 21.56 -29.49 17.65
N PHE A 143 22.46 -28.62 17.18
CA PHE A 143 23.34 -28.94 16.06
C PHE A 143 24.33 -30.07 16.34
N ALA A 144 24.69 -30.29 17.60
CA ALA A 144 25.53 -31.42 17.99
C ALA A 144 24.83 -32.78 17.84
N THR A 145 23.49 -32.84 17.83
CA THR A 145 22.75 -34.09 18.02
C THR A 145 21.52 -34.30 17.12
N GLY A 146 20.98 -33.25 16.51
CA GLY A 146 19.65 -33.27 15.89
C GLY A 146 19.61 -33.01 14.38
N LEU A 147 20.75 -32.77 13.72
CA LEU A 147 20.80 -32.56 12.26
C LEU A 147 20.80 -33.88 11.49
N GLN A 148 20.03 -33.92 10.40
CA GLN A 148 20.03 -35.00 9.44
C GLN A 148 21.23 -34.87 8.49
N PRO A 149 21.75 -35.97 7.89
CA PRO A 149 22.94 -35.93 7.02
C PRO A 149 22.83 -34.98 5.82
N ASN A 150 21.62 -34.72 5.34
CA ASN A 150 21.35 -33.86 4.18
C ASN A 150 20.90 -32.45 4.55
N ASP A 151 20.95 -32.09 5.84
CA ASP A 151 20.65 -30.73 6.26
C ASP A 151 21.76 -29.79 5.82
N ARG A 152 21.34 -28.63 5.34
CA ARG A 152 22.19 -27.47 5.06
C ARG A 152 21.64 -26.31 5.85
N VAL A 153 22.41 -25.80 6.80
CA VAL A 153 21.99 -24.73 7.69
C VAL A 153 22.81 -23.48 7.41
N ALA A 154 22.14 -22.34 7.27
CA ALA A 154 22.74 -21.02 7.26
C ALA A 154 22.25 -20.24 8.49
N ILE A 155 23.12 -19.40 9.05
CA ILE A 155 22.83 -18.62 10.27
C ILE A 155 22.91 -17.14 9.93
N PHE A 156 21.86 -16.41 10.29
CA PHE A 156 21.70 -14.98 10.04
C PHE A 156 21.41 -14.25 11.34
N SER A 157 21.86 -13.00 11.40
CA SER A 157 21.30 -11.98 12.27
C SER A 157 20.71 -10.85 11.43
N ALA A 158 20.02 -9.88 12.03
CA ALA A 158 19.48 -8.76 11.28
C ALA A 158 20.60 -7.89 10.67
N GLU A 159 21.78 -7.85 11.28
CA GLU A 159 22.92 -7.10 10.76
C GLU A 159 23.65 -7.80 9.60
N LYS A 160 23.72 -9.14 9.62
CA LYS A 160 24.58 -9.89 8.69
C LYS A 160 24.27 -11.39 8.62
N MET A 161 24.75 -12.01 7.55
CA MET A 161 24.92 -13.47 7.49
C MET A 161 26.15 -13.88 8.32
N LEU A 162 25.95 -14.76 9.29
CA LEU A 162 27.00 -15.27 10.19
C LEU A 162 27.66 -16.54 9.63
N SER A 163 26.91 -17.34 8.88
CA SER A 163 27.39 -18.55 8.20
C SER A 163 26.53 -18.82 6.96
N ASP A 164 27.20 -19.17 5.85
CA ASP A 164 26.55 -19.68 4.64
C ASP A 164 26.05 -21.12 4.85
N PHE A 165 25.25 -21.65 3.93
CA PHE A 165 24.70 -23.00 4.01
C PHE A 165 25.81 -24.06 4.12
N THR A 166 25.91 -24.68 5.29
CA THR A 166 26.92 -25.70 5.60
C THR A 166 26.28 -26.85 6.36
N SER A 167 27.02 -27.95 6.50
CA SER A 167 26.67 -29.11 7.34
C SER A 167 27.74 -29.34 8.42
N ASP A 168 28.66 -28.38 8.61
CA ASP A 168 29.81 -28.49 9.51
C ASP A 168 29.47 -27.94 10.91
N PRO A 169 29.41 -28.78 11.96
CA PRO A 169 29.10 -28.36 13.32
C PRO A 169 30.08 -27.30 13.86
N HIS A 170 31.34 -27.31 13.42
CA HIS A 170 32.32 -26.31 13.87
C HIS A 170 31.99 -24.91 13.34
N GLN A 171 31.46 -24.82 12.12
CA GLN A 171 31.04 -23.54 11.53
C GLN A 171 29.78 -23.00 12.22
N PHE A 172 28.83 -23.87 12.59
CA PHE A 172 27.66 -23.46 13.38
C PHE A 172 28.08 -22.89 14.72
N HIS A 173 28.91 -23.61 15.47
CA HIS A 173 29.42 -23.15 16.76
C HIS A 173 30.13 -21.80 16.63
N ALA A 174 31.03 -21.66 15.65
CA ALA A 174 31.76 -20.41 15.41
C ALA A 174 30.85 -19.23 15.03
N ALA A 175 29.78 -19.48 14.27
CA ALA A 175 28.80 -18.46 13.91
C ALA A 175 27.91 -18.06 15.09
N LEU A 176 27.45 -19.03 15.88
CA LEU A 176 26.66 -18.82 17.09
C LEU A 176 27.42 -17.98 18.12
N MET A 177 28.74 -18.17 18.26
CA MET A 177 29.57 -17.36 19.17
C MET A 177 29.76 -15.90 18.73
N GLN A 178 29.33 -15.52 17.52
CA GLN A 178 29.33 -14.13 17.07
C GLN A 178 28.05 -13.38 17.44
N LEU A 179 26.99 -14.07 17.90
CA LEU A 179 25.71 -13.44 18.26
C LEU A 179 25.84 -12.59 19.52
N HIS A 180 25.34 -11.37 19.43
CA HIS A 180 25.20 -10.41 20.52
C HIS A 180 24.11 -9.41 20.16
N ALA A 181 23.54 -8.73 21.16
CA ALA A 181 22.53 -7.72 20.90
C ALA A 181 23.13 -6.55 20.11
N SER A 182 22.40 -6.10 19.09
CA SER A 182 22.84 -5.05 18.18
C SER A 182 23.07 -3.73 18.94
N SER A 183 24.13 -3.02 18.56
CA SER A 183 24.36 -1.64 19.01
C SER A 183 23.31 -0.65 18.48
N MET A 184 22.63 -1.03 17.39
CA MET A 184 21.53 -0.27 16.79
C MET A 184 20.17 -0.56 17.44
N GLY A 185 20.09 -1.58 18.31
CA GLY A 185 18.88 -1.96 19.03
C GLY A 185 18.42 -0.91 20.07
N PRO A 186 17.44 -1.25 20.92
CA PRO A 186 16.95 -0.36 21.98
C PRO A 186 18.11 0.19 22.82
N ALA A 187 18.03 1.48 23.19
CA ALA A 187 19.11 2.12 23.94
C ALA A 187 19.39 1.33 25.24
N ARG A 188 20.66 1.02 25.50
CA ARG A 188 21.10 0.37 26.76
C ARG A 188 20.88 1.27 27.99
N GLU A 189 20.64 2.55 27.78
CA GLU A 189 20.20 3.48 28.81
C GLU A 189 18.75 3.19 29.19
N HIS A 190 18.52 2.82 30.45
CA HIS A 190 17.17 2.61 30.96
C HIS A 190 16.49 3.97 31.10
N PRO A 191 15.46 4.28 30.29
CA PRO A 191 14.73 5.52 30.44
C PRO A 191 14.05 5.56 31.81
N CYS A 192 13.84 6.76 32.34
CA CYS A 192 13.11 6.95 33.59
C CYS A 192 12.03 8.02 33.38
N PRO A 193 10.72 7.67 33.47
CA PRO A 193 10.15 6.36 33.82
C PRO A 193 10.45 5.27 32.77
N ASP A 194 10.34 4.01 33.18
CA ASP A 194 10.78 2.85 32.40
C ASP A 194 9.63 2.34 31.51
N LEU A 195 9.31 3.13 30.47
CA LEU A 195 8.20 2.85 29.56
C LEU A 195 8.54 1.73 28.58
N SER A 196 7.65 0.73 28.44
CA SER A 196 7.71 -0.19 27.31
C SER A 196 7.26 0.48 26.02
N ASP A 197 7.62 -0.09 24.87
CA ASP A 197 7.12 0.28 23.55
C ASP A 197 5.58 0.32 23.50
N TYR A 198 4.91 -0.70 24.04
CA TYR A 198 3.46 -0.81 24.09
C TYR A 198 2.85 0.27 25.00
N GLN A 199 3.41 0.48 26.19
CA GLN A 199 2.94 1.53 27.11
C GLN A 199 3.11 2.91 26.50
N ALA A 200 4.25 3.16 25.83
CA ALA A 200 4.51 4.41 25.14
C ALA A 200 3.47 4.65 24.02
N LEU A 201 3.14 3.63 23.24
CA LEU A 201 2.09 3.70 22.22
C LEU A 201 0.71 4.04 22.82
N GLU A 202 0.33 3.37 23.92
CA GLU A 202 -0.92 3.65 24.63
C GLU A 202 -0.98 5.10 25.17
N ILE A 203 0.14 5.63 25.68
CA ILE A 203 0.26 7.03 26.15
C ILE A 203 0.03 8.05 25.02
N LEU A 204 0.49 7.74 23.80
CA LEU A 204 0.33 8.62 22.64
C LEU A 204 -1.08 8.52 22.02
N HIS A 205 -1.68 7.34 22.06
CA HIS A 205 -3.04 7.13 21.56
C HIS A 205 -4.11 7.67 22.49
N THR A 206 -3.91 7.58 23.81
CA THR A 206 -4.87 8.04 24.80
C THR A 206 -4.51 9.45 25.29
N ASN A 207 -5.40 10.42 25.06
CA ASN A 207 -5.28 11.76 25.66
C ASN A 207 -5.81 11.76 27.12
N ASP A 208 -5.78 10.61 27.80
CA ASP A 208 -6.35 10.39 29.12
C ASP A 208 -5.25 10.20 30.19
N PRO A 209 -4.99 11.22 31.03
CA PRO A 209 -4.00 11.14 32.10
C PRO A 209 -4.37 10.18 33.24
N ASP A 210 -5.61 9.66 33.26
CA ASP A 210 -6.07 8.69 34.27
C ASP A 210 -5.95 7.22 33.79
N SER A 211 -5.53 7.01 32.54
CA SER A 211 -5.31 5.67 31.97
C SER A 211 -4.23 4.88 32.74
N GLU A 212 -4.25 3.56 32.59
CA GLU A 212 -3.28 2.67 33.23
C GLU A 212 -1.83 3.01 32.83
N ALA A 213 -1.63 3.29 31.54
CA ALA A 213 -0.33 3.63 30.98
C ALA A 213 0.25 4.91 31.59
N TRP A 214 -0.59 5.94 31.75
CA TRP A 214 -0.21 7.20 32.40
C TRP A 214 0.04 7.03 33.91
N ARG A 215 -0.79 6.24 34.60
CA ARG A 215 -0.66 5.97 36.04
C ARG A 215 0.68 5.34 36.39
N VAL A 216 1.11 4.34 35.61
CA VAL A 216 2.39 3.66 35.80
C VAL A 216 3.55 4.61 35.51
N ALA A 217 3.51 5.32 34.38
CA ALA A 217 4.54 6.29 34.00
C ALA A 217 4.73 7.37 35.08
N TRP A 218 3.63 7.89 35.64
CA TRP A 218 3.67 8.89 36.70
C TRP A 218 4.17 8.33 38.04
N ALA A 219 3.77 7.12 38.40
CA ALA A 219 4.24 6.50 39.63
C ALA A 219 5.76 6.24 39.59
N GLU A 220 6.28 5.80 38.44
CA GLU A 220 7.71 5.59 38.23
C GLU A 220 8.50 6.91 38.16
N SER A 221 7.96 7.96 37.54
CA SER A 221 8.65 9.25 37.40
C SER A 221 9.00 9.89 38.74
N LYS A 222 8.20 9.64 39.78
CA LYS A 222 8.49 10.10 41.16
C LYS A 222 9.73 9.48 41.78
N THR A 223 10.16 8.33 41.29
CA THR A 223 11.38 7.64 41.73
C THR A 223 12.60 7.98 40.88
N CYS A 224 12.42 8.77 39.82
CA CYS A 224 13.49 9.11 38.89
C CYS A 224 14.47 10.14 39.47
N PRO A 225 15.77 10.04 39.13
CA PRO A 225 16.74 11.07 39.49
C PRO A 225 16.40 12.40 38.82
N VAL A 226 16.63 13.51 39.55
CA VAL A 226 16.28 14.90 39.17
C VAL A 226 16.76 15.31 37.78
N ARG A 227 17.81 14.68 37.24
CA ARG A 227 18.35 14.97 35.91
C ARG A 227 17.41 14.57 34.76
N SER A 228 16.38 13.78 35.02
CA SER A 228 15.44 13.27 34.01
C SER A 228 14.28 14.23 33.72
N PHE A 229 14.08 15.24 34.57
CA PHE A 229 12.98 16.21 34.48
C PHE A 229 13.49 17.64 34.72
N ALA A 230 12.79 18.65 34.18
CA ALA A 230 13.13 20.06 34.41
C ALA A 230 12.99 20.48 35.90
N SER A 231 12.17 19.76 36.66
CA SER A 231 11.99 19.86 38.12
C SER A 231 11.60 18.50 38.69
N SER A 232 12.00 18.18 39.92
CA SER A 232 11.57 16.94 40.60
C SER A 232 10.04 16.90 40.73
N PRO A 233 9.38 15.82 40.29
CA PRO A 233 7.95 15.62 40.55
C PRO A 233 7.63 15.67 42.04
N ASP A 234 6.49 16.28 42.42
CA ASP A 234 6.01 16.23 43.81
C ASP A 234 5.64 14.78 44.17
N PRO A 235 6.33 14.14 45.14
CA PRO A 235 6.05 12.76 45.51
C PRO A 235 4.63 12.56 46.07
N SER A 236 4.00 13.62 46.58
CA SER A 236 2.64 13.58 47.15
C SER A 236 1.51 13.83 46.14
N ALA A 237 1.81 14.29 44.92
CA ALA A 237 0.81 14.65 43.92
C ALA A 237 0.15 13.40 43.29
N SER A 238 -1.19 13.38 43.23
CA SER A 238 -1.94 12.26 42.66
C SER A 238 -1.95 12.24 41.12
N HIS A 239 -1.74 13.38 40.46
CA HIS A 239 -1.70 13.53 39.01
C HIS A 239 -0.42 14.24 38.56
N PRO A 240 0.05 13.97 37.32
CA PRO A 240 1.22 14.64 36.76
C PRO A 240 0.93 16.13 36.51
N ASP A 241 1.90 16.99 36.82
CA ASP A 241 1.86 18.39 36.40
C ASP A 241 2.10 18.52 34.87
N SER A 242 1.79 19.69 34.30
CA SER A 242 1.92 19.92 32.86
C SER A 242 3.34 19.71 32.31
N GLY A 243 4.39 19.98 33.11
CA GLY A 243 5.77 19.75 32.71
C GLY A 243 6.12 18.26 32.68
N SER A 244 5.71 17.52 33.71
CA SER A 244 5.84 16.06 33.80
C SER A 244 5.08 15.35 32.68
N MET A 245 3.86 15.81 32.36
CA MET A 245 3.07 15.34 31.21
C MET A 245 3.83 15.49 29.89
N VAL A 246 4.40 16.67 29.62
CA VAL A 246 5.16 16.92 28.39
C VAL A 246 6.40 16.03 28.33
N ALA A 247 7.14 15.88 29.44
CA ALA A 247 8.34 15.05 29.50
C ALA A 247 8.03 13.56 29.24
N ILE A 248 6.99 13.00 29.87
CA ILE A 248 6.56 11.62 29.66
C ILE A 248 6.10 11.41 28.20
N ARG A 249 5.36 12.36 27.61
CA ARG A 249 4.96 12.27 26.19
C ARG A 249 6.14 12.32 25.24
N MET A 250 7.11 13.20 25.47
CA MET A 250 8.31 13.28 24.64
C MET A 250 9.12 11.97 24.70
N LEU A 251 9.24 11.38 25.89
CA LEU A 251 9.86 10.08 26.07
C LEU A 251 9.09 8.98 25.33
N ALA A 252 7.75 8.95 25.48
CA ALA A 252 6.90 7.99 24.79
C ALA A 252 7.04 8.10 23.25
N GLN A 253 7.01 9.32 22.70
CA GLN A 253 7.22 9.55 21.27
C GLN A 253 8.56 9.00 20.79
N LYS A 254 9.65 9.30 21.52
CA LYS A 254 10.99 8.79 21.21
C LYS A 254 11.03 7.26 21.17
N ILE A 255 10.40 6.61 22.15
CA ILE A 255 10.36 5.15 22.25
C ILE A 255 9.56 4.54 21.08
N VAL A 256 8.41 5.13 20.72
CA VAL A 256 7.59 4.65 19.60
C VAL A 256 8.30 4.84 18.27
N ASP A 257 8.90 6.01 18.02
CA ASP A 257 9.66 6.27 16.80
C ASP A 257 10.83 5.28 16.64
N GLN A 258 11.55 5.01 17.75
CA GLN A 258 12.63 4.04 17.76
C GLN A 258 12.11 2.61 17.52
N SER A 259 11.05 2.20 18.21
CA SER A 259 10.46 0.87 18.07
C SER A 259 9.96 0.63 16.64
N GLN A 260 9.27 1.59 16.02
CA GLN A 260 8.81 1.47 14.64
C GLN A 260 9.96 1.34 13.64
N SER A 261 11.03 2.13 13.81
CA SER A 261 12.23 2.03 12.98
C SER A 261 12.90 0.65 13.09
N LEU A 262 12.99 0.11 14.31
CA LEU A 262 13.52 -1.23 14.56
C LEU A 262 12.65 -2.33 13.98
N SER A 263 11.32 -2.26 14.15
CA SER A 263 10.37 -3.22 13.57
C SER A 263 10.51 -3.28 12.04
N ARG A 264 10.56 -2.11 11.38
CA ARG A 264 10.73 -2.03 9.92
C ARG A 264 12.05 -2.64 9.47
N SER A 265 13.14 -2.26 10.12
CA SER A 265 14.47 -2.80 9.83
C SER A 265 14.52 -4.32 10.00
N SER A 266 13.89 -4.85 11.06
CA SER A 266 13.83 -6.28 11.35
C SER A 266 13.08 -7.04 10.25
N LEU A 267 11.94 -6.50 9.79
CA LEU A 267 11.14 -7.08 8.71
C LEU A 267 11.86 -7.03 7.36
N GLU A 268 12.50 -5.91 7.04
CA GLU A 268 13.28 -5.76 5.80
C GLU A 268 14.42 -6.80 5.72
N GLN A 269 15.15 -6.99 6.81
CA GLN A 269 16.24 -7.97 6.85
C GLN A 269 15.73 -9.41 6.81
N PHE A 270 14.64 -9.68 7.52
CA PHE A 270 13.99 -10.98 7.48
C PHE A 270 13.48 -11.32 6.07
N GLU A 271 12.93 -10.34 5.34
CA GLU A 271 12.53 -10.53 3.95
C GLU A 271 13.71 -10.91 3.04
N GLN A 272 14.89 -10.34 3.26
CA GLN A 272 16.09 -10.72 2.49
C GLN A 272 16.47 -12.18 2.73
N VAL A 273 16.34 -12.68 3.96
CA VAL A 273 16.58 -14.11 4.28
C VAL A 273 15.56 -14.99 3.55
N VAL A 274 14.27 -14.63 3.58
CA VAL A 274 13.23 -15.34 2.83
C VAL A 274 13.50 -15.32 1.31
N LYS A 275 13.97 -14.19 0.76
CA LYS A 275 14.40 -14.08 -0.66
C LYS A 275 15.59 -14.99 -0.96
N LEU A 276 16.57 -15.05 -0.07
CA LEU A 276 17.76 -15.86 -0.26
C LEU A 276 17.42 -17.35 -0.25
N ILE A 277 16.72 -17.82 0.79
CA ILE A 277 16.36 -19.24 0.91
C ILE A 277 15.40 -19.69 -0.19
N SER A 278 14.56 -18.80 -0.74
CA SER A 278 13.65 -19.12 -1.86
C SER A 278 14.36 -19.69 -3.09
N LYS A 279 15.67 -19.41 -3.24
CA LYS A 279 16.51 -19.87 -4.35
C LYS A 279 17.17 -21.22 -4.11
N ALA A 280 17.20 -21.72 -2.88
CA ALA A 280 17.80 -23.02 -2.57
C ALA A 280 17.00 -24.16 -3.22
N PRO A 281 17.59 -25.27 -3.66
CA PRO A 281 16.84 -26.43 -4.15
C PRO A 281 16.21 -27.22 -2.97
N GLY A 282 15.16 -28.01 -3.22
CA GLY A 282 14.60 -28.90 -2.19
C GLY A 282 13.71 -28.21 -1.15
N GLU A 283 13.69 -28.75 0.06
CA GLU A 283 12.85 -28.26 1.17
C GLU A 283 13.47 -27.03 1.81
N ARG A 284 12.63 -26.04 2.13
CA ARG A 284 13.07 -24.73 2.61
C ARG A 284 12.33 -24.36 3.88
N SER A 285 13.07 -24.14 4.95
CA SER A 285 12.50 -23.67 6.21
C SER A 285 13.32 -22.56 6.83
N VAL A 286 12.65 -21.61 7.48
CA VAL A 286 13.27 -20.57 8.29
C VAL A 286 12.85 -20.78 9.74
N VAL A 287 13.75 -20.55 10.69
CA VAL A 287 13.40 -20.41 12.11
C VAL A 287 13.74 -18.99 12.53
N LEU A 288 12.70 -18.19 12.76
CA LEU A 288 12.78 -16.84 13.30
C LEU A 288 12.88 -16.90 14.83
N VAL A 289 14.06 -16.60 15.36
CA VAL A 289 14.32 -16.51 16.80
C VAL A 289 14.24 -15.03 17.20
N SER A 290 13.18 -14.66 17.91
CA SER A 290 12.93 -13.26 18.30
C SER A 290 12.03 -13.19 19.53
N PRO A 291 12.21 -12.22 20.45
CA PRO A 291 11.28 -11.99 21.55
C PRO A 291 9.97 -11.33 21.11
N GLY A 292 9.82 -11.05 19.81
CA GLY A 292 8.67 -10.35 19.26
C GLY A 292 8.78 -8.83 19.36
N PHE A 293 8.02 -8.13 18.52
CA PHE A 293 8.01 -6.67 18.43
C PHE A 293 6.63 -6.17 17.99
N LEU A 294 6.37 -4.87 18.16
CA LEU A 294 5.12 -4.26 17.72
C LEU A 294 5.10 -4.14 16.19
N SER A 295 4.19 -4.87 15.54
CA SER A 295 4.04 -4.94 14.08
C SER A 295 2.81 -4.22 13.53
N GLN A 296 1.95 -3.63 14.37
CA GLN A 296 0.64 -3.11 13.96
C GLN A 296 0.71 -2.07 12.81
N SER A 297 1.75 -1.23 12.78
CA SER A 297 1.98 -0.25 11.70
C SER A 297 2.62 -0.86 10.44
N GLU A 298 3.11 -2.09 10.53
CA GLU A 298 3.90 -2.78 9.50
C GLU A 298 3.19 -4.04 8.96
N GLN A 299 1.89 -4.19 9.22
CA GLN A 299 1.09 -5.36 8.82
C GLN A 299 1.27 -5.73 7.33
N TYR A 300 1.35 -4.73 6.46
CA TYR A 300 1.59 -4.94 5.04
C TYR A 300 2.92 -5.64 4.74
N ALA A 301 3.98 -5.31 5.46
CA ALA A 301 5.29 -5.94 5.29
C ALA A 301 5.26 -7.40 5.77
N LEU A 302 4.55 -7.69 6.87
CA LEU A 302 4.31 -9.06 7.34
C LEU A 302 3.61 -9.90 6.26
N ASP A 303 2.47 -9.41 5.76
CA ASP A 303 1.68 -10.09 4.73
C ASP A 303 2.52 -10.36 3.46
N ARG A 304 3.31 -9.38 3.03
CA ARG A 304 4.20 -9.51 1.87
C ARG A 304 5.22 -10.63 2.05
N ILE A 305 5.87 -10.71 3.22
CA ILE A 305 6.89 -11.73 3.51
C ILE A 305 6.25 -13.12 3.55
N ILE A 306 5.08 -13.25 4.21
CA ILE A 306 4.31 -14.50 4.26
C ILE A 306 3.94 -14.96 2.85
N ASP A 307 3.45 -14.07 2.00
CA ASP A 307 3.10 -14.38 0.61
C ASP A 307 4.30 -14.81 -0.21
N GLN A 308 5.43 -14.14 -0.05
CA GLN A 308 6.66 -14.51 -0.73
C GLN A 308 7.14 -15.90 -0.31
N ALA A 309 7.09 -16.19 0.99
CA ALA A 309 7.43 -17.50 1.55
C ALA A 309 6.50 -18.59 0.98
N LEU A 310 5.19 -18.35 0.98
CA LEU A 310 4.19 -19.29 0.45
C LEU A 310 4.40 -19.60 -1.04
N ARG A 311 4.70 -18.59 -1.87
CA ARG A 311 4.98 -18.79 -3.30
C ARG A 311 6.26 -19.58 -3.56
N ALA A 312 7.25 -19.42 -2.69
CA ALA A 312 8.51 -20.14 -2.74
C ALA A 312 8.51 -21.48 -2.00
N GLN A 313 7.35 -21.87 -1.42
CA GLN A 313 7.22 -23.05 -0.57
C GLN A 313 8.22 -23.05 0.61
N VAL A 314 8.44 -21.88 1.21
CA VAL A 314 9.25 -21.69 2.42
C VAL A 314 8.33 -21.74 3.63
N VAL A 315 8.63 -22.64 4.57
CA VAL A 315 7.94 -22.71 5.86
C VAL A 315 8.68 -21.84 6.88
N ILE A 316 8.01 -20.87 7.47
CA ILE A 316 8.57 -20.05 8.55
C ILE A 316 8.11 -20.66 9.87
N ASN A 317 9.05 -21.01 10.72
CA ASN A 317 8.85 -21.34 12.12
C ASN A 317 9.33 -20.17 12.97
N SER A 318 8.85 -20.07 14.20
CA SER A 318 9.25 -19.01 15.13
C SER A 318 9.51 -19.54 16.53
N LEU A 319 10.44 -18.91 17.24
CA LEU A 319 10.84 -19.26 18.61
C LEU A 319 10.98 -17.99 19.43
N ASP A 320 10.25 -17.89 20.55
CA ASP A 320 10.46 -16.84 21.55
C ASP A 320 11.59 -17.28 22.51
N PRO A 321 12.78 -16.64 22.45
CA PRO A 321 13.94 -17.01 23.27
C PRO A 321 13.76 -16.66 24.75
N LYS A 322 12.75 -15.87 25.13
CA LYS A 322 12.45 -15.55 26.53
C LYS A 322 11.87 -16.74 27.30
N GLY A 323 11.36 -17.75 26.58
CA GLY A 323 10.64 -18.88 27.15
C GLY A 323 9.37 -18.44 27.87
N LEU A 324 9.27 -18.72 29.17
CA LEU A 324 8.16 -18.27 30.01
C LEU A 324 8.34 -16.81 30.42
N SER A 325 7.55 -15.91 29.83
CA SER A 325 7.59 -14.46 30.11
C SER A 325 7.46 -14.13 31.60
N VAL A 326 8.45 -13.41 32.12
CA VAL A 326 8.41 -12.84 33.47
C VAL A 326 7.63 -11.52 33.43
N LEU A 327 6.41 -11.52 33.99
CA LEU A 327 5.49 -10.37 33.98
C LEU A 327 5.65 -9.43 35.19
N MET A 328 6.55 -9.74 36.13
CA MET A 328 6.86 -8.90 37.30
C MET A 328 8.28 -8.33 37.16
N ARG A 329 8.40 -7.09 36.65
CA ARG A 329 9.69 -6.43 36.38
C ARG A 329 10.57 -6.29 37.63
N GLU A 330 9.96 -6.11 38.80
CA GLU A 330 10.66 -6.05 40.09
C GLU A 330 11.29 -7.39 40.52
N SER A 331 10.89 -8.50 39.90
CA SER A 331 11.47 -9.82 40.13
C SER A 331 12.59 -10.15 39.15
N ASP A 332 12.83 -9.28 38.17
CA ASP A 332 13.92 -9.41 37.21
C ASP A 332 15.19 -8.78 37.78
N ALA A 333 16.09 -9.63 38.30
CA ALA A 333 17.35 -9.20 38.90
C ALA A 333 18.31 -8.52 37.90
N SER A 334 18.04 -8.59 36.59
CA SER A 334 18.82 -7.89 35.57
C SER A 334 18.42 -6.43 35.40
N LYS A 335 17.24 -6.03 35.91
CA LYS A 335 16.70 -4.69 35.79
C LYS A 335 16.69 -3.98 37.14
N ASN A 336 17.14 -2.73 37.16
CA ASN A 336 17.02 -1.88 38.34
C ASN A 336 15.62 -1.21 38.39
N THR A 337 14.57 -2.03 38.45
CA THR A 337 13.19 -1.54 38.43
C THR A 337 12.72 -1.14 39.83
N SER A 338 12.21 0.08 39.96
CA SER A 338 11.63 0.58 41.22
C SER A 338 10.39 -0.21 41.63
N ILE A 339 10.32 -0.55 42.93
CA ILE A 339 9.09 -1.06 43.55
C ILE A 339 8.10 0.09 43.66
N LEU A 340 6.91 -0.06 43.05
CA LEU A 340 5.87 0.97 43.09
C LEU A 340 5.14 0.94 44.43
N ALA A 341 5.13 2.07 45.13
CA ALA A 341 4.40 2.22 46.38
C ALA A 341 2.87 2.28 46.19
N ASP A 342 2.39 2.66 45.00
CA ASP A 342 0.97 2.66 44.64
C ASP A 342 0.53 1.27 44.14
N PRO A 343 -0.35 0.55 44.89
CA PRO A 343 -0.83 -0.77 44.48
C PRO A 343 -1.61 -0.76 43.15
N ARG A 344 -2.28 0.35 42.81
CA ARG A 344 -3.02 0.46 41.54
C ARG A 344 -2.07 0.67 40.37
N ALA A 345 -0.94 1.34 40.58
CA ALA A 345 0.11 1.44 39.58
C ALA A 345 0.84 0.10 39.41
N ALA A 346 1.12 -0.62 40.50
CA ALA A 346 1.71 -1.96 40.43
C ALA A 346 0.82 -2.94 39.64
N GLN A 347 -0.49 -2.96 39.91
CA GLN A 347 -1.44 -3.78 39.15
C GLN A 347 -1.52 -3.38 37.66
N ALA A 348 -1.59 -2.08 37.38
CA ALA A 348 -1.59 -1.56 36.00
C ALA A 348 -0.31 -1.95 35.24
N ARG A 349 0.84 -1.93 35.90
CA ARG A 349 2.13 -2.33 35.30
C ARG A 349 2.08 -3.79 34.84
N TYR A 350 1.59 -4.69 35.70
CA TYR A 350 1.40 -6.09 35.34
C TYR A 350 0.47 -6.26 34.11
N HIS A 351 -0.63 -5.52 34.04
CA HIS A 351 -1.54 -5.56 32.89
C HIS A 351 -0.86 -5.08 31.59
N LEU A 352 -0.12 -3.97 31.65
CA LEU A 352 0.59 -3.44 30.49
C LEU A 352 1.70 -4.39 30.01
N ASP A 353 2.45 -5.00 30.94
CA ASP A 353 3.51 -5.96 30.60
C ASP A 353 2.93 -7.25 29.99
N ALA A 354 1.80 -7.74 30.51
CA ALA A 354 1.09 -8.87 29.94
C ALA A 354 0.57 -8.57 28.52
N SER A 355 -0.04 -7.40 28.32
CA SER A 355 -0.51 -6.95 27.00
C SER A 355 0.64 -6.79 26.02
N ARG A 356 1.76 -6.19 26.45
CA ARG A 356 2.96 -6.04 25.62
C ARG A 356 3.52 -7.39 25.18
N ALA A 357 3.60 -8.36 26.09
CA ALA A 357 4.05 -9.72 25.78
C ALA A 357 3.12 -10.41 24.78
N PHE A 358 1.79 -10.25 24.94
CA PHE A 358 0.81 -10.80 24.01
C PHE A 358 0.92 -10.18 22.61
N VAL A 359 0.92 -8.84 22.52
CA VAL A 359 0.98 -8.13 21.23
C VAL A 359 2.31 -8.36 20.52
N GLY A 360 3.43 -8.40 21.24
CA GLY A 360 4.75 -8.68 20.64
C GLY A 360 4.88 -10.11 20.11
N ALA A 361 4.22 -11.08 20.73
CA ALA A 361 4.24 -12.47 20.26
C ALA A 361 3.40 -12.69 18.98
N ASP A 362 2.44 -11.81 18.70
CA ASP A 362 1.47 -11.97 17.60
C ASP A 362 2.16 -12.02 16.22
N VAL A 363 3.21 -11.21 16.00
CA VAL A 363 4.00 -11.25 14.74
C VAL A 363 4.66 -12.61 14.51
N LEU A 364 5.14 -13.27 15.57
CA LEU A 364 5.79 -14.58 15.47
C LEU A 364 4.78 -15.68 15.17
N ALA A 365 3.61 -15.61 15.81
CA ALA A 365 2.49 -16.49 15.53
C ALA A 365 2.01 -16.31 14.09
N GLU A 366 1.89 -15.08 13.61
CA GLU A 366 1.41 -14.76 12.27
C GLU A 366 2.34 -15.30 11.17
N PHE A 367 3.66 -15.17 11.31
CA PHE A 367 4.61 -15.77 10.37
C PHE A 367 4.50 -17.30 10.34
N ALA A 368 4.44 -17.92 11.51
CA ALA A 368 4.36 -19.38 11.65
C ALA A 368 3.05 -19.91 11.07
N GLU A 369 1.91 -19.40 11.54
CA GLU A 369 0.60 -19.81 11.09
C GLU A 369 0.34 -19.44 9.62
N GLY A 370 0.86 -18.30 9.16
CA GLY A 370 0.72 -17.82 7.78
C GLY A 370 1.36 -18.77 6.76
N THR A 371 2.48 -19.40 7.13
CA THR A 371 3.23 -20.31 6.24
C THR A 371 3.03 -21.80 6.56
N GLY A 372 2.28 -22.13 7.62
CA GLY A 372 2.07 -23.50 8.08
C GLY A 372 3.23 -24.09 8.89
N GLY A 373 4.09 -23.22 9.45
CA GLY A 373 5.11 -23.57 10.43
C GLY A 373 4.62 -23.45 11.87
N THR A 374 5.54 -23.59 12.82
CA THR A 374 5.28 -23.69 14.26
C THR A 374 5.88 -22.53 15.04
N PHE A 375 5.12 -22.02 16.01
CA PHE A 375 5.59 -21.04 16.99
C PHE A 375 5.84 -21.74 18.33
N PHE A 376 7.10 -21.75 18.77
CA PHE A 376 7.50 -22.24 20.09
C PHE A 376 7.61 -21.05 21.06
N HIS A 377 6.78 -21.05 22.11
CA HIS A 377 6.71 -19.95 23.07
C HIS A 377 6.22 -20.45 24.44
N SER A 378 6.41 -19.61 25.47
CA SER A 378 5.91 -19.87 26.84
C SER A 378 6.44 -21.16 27.48
N ASP A 379 7.60 -21.62 27.05
CA ASP A 379 8.29 -22.81 27.56
C ASP A 379 9.80 -22.53 27.67
N ASN A 380 10.41 -22.97 28.77
CA ASN A 380 11.83 -22.76 29.05
C ASN A 380 12.72 -23.86 28.46
N ASP A 381 12.16 -24.95 27.92
CA ASP A 381 12.93 -25.99 27.23
C ASP A 381 13.21 -25.61 25.76
N LEU A 382 14.03 -24.57 25.58
CA LEU A 382 14.41 -24.10 24.24
C LEU A 382 15.15 -25.18 23.42
N LYS A 383 15.76 -26.18 24.07
CA LYS A 383 16.42 -27.31 23.39
C LYS A 383 15.39 -28.19 22.70
N ALA A 384 14.32 -28.55 23.41
CA ALA A 384 13.17 -29.22 22.81
C ALA A 384 12.51 -28.33 21.74
N GLY A 385 12.49 -27.01 21.95
CA GLY A 385 12.04 -26.03 20.96
C GLY A 385 12.78 -26.12 19.63
N PHE A 386 14.11 -25.97 19.63
CA PHE A 386 14.91 -26.12 18.40
C PHE A 386 14.74 -27.50 17.76
N GLY A 387 14.69 -28.57 18.57
CA GLY A 387 14.37 -29.92 18.10
C GLY A 387 13.05 -29.99 17.33
N ALA A 388 11.99 -29.39 17.87
CA ALA A 388 10.67 -29.39 17.27
C ALA A 388 10.55 -28.53 16.01
N LEU A 389 11.29 -27.41 15.94
CA LEU A 389 11.21 -26.46 14.82
C LEU A 389 12.12 -26.85 13.66
N VAL A 390 13.27 -27.46 13.93
CA VAL A 390 14.27 -27.83 12.91
C VAL A 390 14.12 -29.29 12.46
N GLY A 391 13.64 -30.19 13.33
CA GLY A 391 13.60 -31.64 13.08
C GLY A 391 12.66 -32.15 11.98
N ASP A 392 11.87 -31.28 11.34
CA ASP A 392 10.75 -31.60 10.42
C ASP A 392 9.82 -32.69 10.97
N PRO A 393 8.84 -32.33 11.83
CA PRO A 393 7.91 -33.31 12.35
C PRO A 393 7.08 -33.93 11.21
N PRO A 394 6.62 -35.19 11.37
CA PRO A 394 5.71 -35.84 10.44
C PRO A 394 4.52 -34.94 10.11
N HIS A 395 4.26 -34.78 8.83
CA HIS A 395 3.27 -33.84 8.33
C HIS A 395 2.57 -34.37 7.08
N TYR A 396 1.41 -33.81 6.79
CA TYR A 396 0.60 -34.15 5.63
C TYR A 396 0.62 -33.00 4.65
N ILE A 397 0.75 -33.31 3.37
CA ILE A 397 0.56 -32.36 2.28
C ILE A 397 -0.80 -32.64 1.66
N LEU A 398 -1.71 -31.68 1.80
CA LEU A 398 -3.00 -31.69 1.13
C LEU A 398 -2.93 -30.74 -0.05
N ALA A 399 -3.33 -31.18 -1.24
CA ALA A 399 -3.60 -30.26 -2.34
C ALA A 399 -5.04 -30.38 -2.82
N PHE A 400 -5.65 -29.25 -3.15
CA PHE A 400 -6.97 -29.20 -3.75
C PHE A 400 -6.98 -28.18 -4.89
N SER A 401 -7.96 -28.30 -5.78
CA SER A 401 -8.24 -27.27 -6.78
C SER A 401 -9.54 -26.58 -6.39
N PRO A 402 -9.56 -25.24 -6.19
CA PRO A 402 -10.75 -24.51 -5.78
C PRO A 402 -11.90 -24.73 -6.77
N ARG A 403 -13.03 -25.28 -6.31
CA ARG A 403 -14.19 -25.52 -7.16
C ARG A 403 -14.99 -24.24 -7.37
N ASN A 404 -15.17 -23.82 -8.63
CA ASN A 404 -16.03 -22.70 -9.05
C ASN A 404 -15.67 -21.31 -8.51
N GLU A 405 -14.45 -21.11 -8.01
CA GLU A 405 -13.97 -19.82 -7.56
C GLU A 405 -13.04 -19.18 -8.58
N LYS A 406 -13.27 -17.88 -8.83
CA LYS A 406 -12.43 -17.10 -9.72
C LYS A 406 -11.09 -16.96 -9.02
N TRP A 407 -10.03 -17.30 -9.72
CA TRP A 407 -8.67 -16.92 -9.34
C TRP A 407 -8.58 -15.39 -9.38
N ASP A 408 -8.99 -14.72 -8.30
CA ASP A 408 -9.40 -13.32 -8.28
C ASP A 408 -8.36 -12.39 -7.65
N GLY A 409 -7.19 -12.92 -7.32
CA GLY A 409 -6.11 -12.19 -6.66
C GLY A 409 -6.38 -11.88 -5.18
N LYS A 410 -7.49 -12.35 -4.60
CA LYS A 410 -7.85 -12.07 -3.21
C LYS A 410 -7.39 -13.15 -2.26
N PHE A 411 -7.39 -12.83 -0.96
CA PHE A 411 -7.14 -13.79 0.11
C PHE A 411 -8.34 -14.73 0.29
N HIS A 412 -8.04 -16.01 0.31
CA HIS A 412 -8.95 -17.11 0.53
C HIS A 412 -8.65 -17.73 1.90
N ALA A 413 -9.53 -17.49 2.87
CA ALA A 413 -9.39 -18.06 4.20
C ALA A 413 -9.58 -19.59 4.16
N LEU A 414 -8.59 -20.30 4.70
CA LEU A 414 -8.56 -21.75 4.82
C LEU A 414 -8.86 -22.21 6.23
N LYS A 415 -9.64 -23.27 6.34
CA LYS A 415 -9.82 -24.00 7.58
C LYS A 415 -9.63 -25.49 7.33
N VAL A 416 -8.64 -26.07 7.98
CA VAL A 416 -8.40 -27.52 7.98
C VAL A 416 -8.89 -28.11 9.30
N SER A 417 -9.65 -29.19 9.22
CA SER A 417 -10.09 -29.93 10.40
C SER A 417 -10.09 -31.44 10.15
N LEU A 418 -10.08 -32.22 11.22
CA LEU A 418 -10.30 -33.66 11.13
C LEU A 418 -11.79 -33.96 11.01
N ALA A 419 -12.16 -34.91 10.15
CA ALA A 419 -13.53 -35.39 9.98
C ALA A 419 -14.08 -36.01 11.28
N THR A 420 -13.21 -36.71 12.02
CA THR A 420 -13.49 -37.22 13.36
C THR A 420 -12.41 -36.70 14.30
N LYS A 421 -12.74 -35.71 15.13
CA LYS A 421 -11.79 -35.12 16.09
C LYS A 421 -11.85 -35.85 17.43
N GLN A 422 -10.74 -36.43 17.88
CA GLN A 422 -10.63 -36.96 19.24
C GLN A 422 -10.38 -35.82 20.24
N LYS A 423 -10.72 -36.06 21.51
CA LYS A 423 -10.57 -35.07 22.57
C LYS A 423 -9.07 -34.77 22.80
N GLY A 424 -8.68 -33.50 22.60
CA GLY A 424 -7.31 -33.04 22.79
C GLY A 424 -6.45 -33.01 21.54
N GLU A 425 -6.95 -33.45 20.38
CA GLU A 425 -6.21 -33.30 19.11
C GLU A 425 -6.21 -31.85 18.61
N SER A 426 -5.07 -31.41 18.06
CA SER A 426 -4.92 -30.13 17.39
C SER A 426 -4.46 -30.31 15.94
N VAL A 427 -4.93 -29.40 15.07
CA VAL A 427 -4.59 -29.37 13.64
C VAL A 427 -3.95 -28.02 13.38
N GLN A 428 -2.76 -28.06 12.80
CA GLN A 428 -1.98 -26.88 12.45
C GLN A 428 -1.80 -26.84 10.94
N ALA A 429 -2.26 -25.75 10.33
CA ALA A 429 -2.23 -25.55 8.89
C ALA A 429 -2.28 -24.04 8.57
N ARG A 430 -1.84 -23.67 7.37
CA ARG A 430 -1.95 -22.28 6.88
C ARG A 430 -3.39 -21.74 6.94
N ARG A 431 -3.55 -20.49 7.36
CA ARG A 431 -4.86 -19.81 7.53
C ARG A 431 -5.53 -19.37 6.24
N GLY A 432 -4.81 -19.37 5.12
CA GLY A 432 -5.35 -19.00 3.83
C GLY A 432 -4.30 -18.94 2.72
N TYR A 433 -4.73 -18.54 1.53
CA TYR A 433 -3.87 -18.36 0.35
C TYR A 433 -4.42 -17.25 -0.55
N PHE A 434 -3.58 -16.65 -1.40
CA PHE A 434 -4.05 -15.75 -2.45
C PHE A 434 -4.25 -16.51 -3.76
N ALA A 435 -5.41 -16.34 -4.40
CA ALA A 435 -5.72 -17.02 -5.65
C ALA A 435 -5.07 -16.30 -6.85
N VAL A 436 -4.04 -16.90 -7.47
CA VAL A 436 -3.31 -16.37 -8.65
C VAL A 436 -4.17 -16.35 -9.93
N GLU A 437 -4.46 -15.16 -10.47
CA GLU A 437 -5.29 -14.97 -11.68
C GLU A 437 -4.78 -15.76 -12.91
N ASN A 438 -5.66 -16.55 -13.50
CA ASN A 438 -5.34 -17.45 -14.59
C ASN A 438 -5.47 -16.71 -15.95
N THR A 439 -4.39 -16.09 -16.42
CA THR A 439 -4.40 -15.27 -17.66
C THR A 439 -4.26 -16.07 -18.97
N GLY A 440 -4.59 -17.37 -18.98
CA GLY A 440 -4.20 -18.29 -20.06
C GLY A 440 -5.23 -18.71 -21.11
N THR A 441 -6.55 -18.49 -20.93
CA THR A 441 -7.55 -19.24 -21.76
C THR A 441 -8.60 -18.43 -22.53
N GLU A 442 -8.62 -17.10 -22.48
CA GLU A 442 -9.68 -16.31 -23.17
C GLU A 442 -9.36 -15.85 -24.60
N GLN A 443 -8.20 -16.20 -25.18
CA GLN A 443 -7.86 -15.82 -26.56
C GLN A 443 -8.28 -16.85 -27.64
N ALA A 444 -8.76 -18.04 -27.28
CA ALA A 444 -9.15 -19.06 -28.26
C ALA A 444 -10.65 -19.05 -28.65
N ALA A 445 -11.51 -18.37 -27.88
CA ALA A 445 -12.96 -18.44 -28.08
C ALA A 445 -13.53 -17.31 -28.97
N ASN A 446 -12.80 -16.22 -29.22
CA ASN A 446 -13.36 -15.03 -29.85
C ASN A 446 -12.98 -14.82 -31.33
N ALA A 447 -12.44 -15.85 -31.99
CA ALA A 447 -12.15 -15.84 -33.42
C ALA A 447 -13.10 -16.78 -34.18
N LYS A 448 -14.40 -16.46 -34.23
CA LYS A 448 -15.30 -16.94 -35.30
C LYS A 448 -16.59 -16.10 -35.42
N ASN A 449 -16.77 -15.59 -36.65
CA ASN A 449 -17.94 -14.96 -37.29
C ASN A 449 -18.11 -13.43 -37.20
N PRO A 450 -17.91 -12.71 -38.33
CA PRO A 450 -18.49 -11.39 -38.56
C PRO A 450 -19.88 -11.49 -39.20
N SER A 451 -20.69 -10.44 -39.01
CA SER A 451 -21.66 -9.83 -39.96
C SER A 451 -23.14 -9.69 -39.51
N VAL A 452 -23.53 -8.41 -39.36
CA VAL A 452 -24.73 -7.73 -39.93
C VAL A 452 -26.08 -7.79 -39.19
N SER A 453 -26.57 -6.59 -38.81
CA SER A 453 -27.96 -6.24 -38.45
C SER A 453 -28.86 -5.99 -39.68
N PRO A 454 -30.20 -5.98 -39.54
CA PRO A 454 -30.88 -4.66 -39.51
C PRO A 454 -32.14 -4.57 -38.59
N GLU A 455 -32.60 -3.32 -38.43
CA GLU A 455 -33.69 -2.76 -37.61
C GLU A 455 -35.11 -3.32 -37.84
N THR A 456 -36.02 -3.25 -36.84
CA THR A 456 -37.17 -2.28 -36.72
C THR A 456 -38.23 -2.73 -35.68
N GLN A 457 -38.77 -1.76 -34.92
CA GLN A 457 -39.81 -1.73 -33.85
C GLN A 457 -41.28 -2.10 -34.28
N PRO A 458 -42.38 -1.85 -33.50
CA PRO A 458 -42.75 -2.08 -32.06
C PRO A 458 -44.22 -2.60 -31.84
N SER A 459 -44.65 -2.94 -30.60
CA SER A 459 -46.06 -2.70 -30.12
C SER A 459 -46.34 -2.99 -28.62
N LYS A 460 -46.97 -1.99 -27.94
CA LYS A 460 -48.07 -1.94 -26.90
C LYS A 460 -48.24 -3.06 -25.84
N ARG A 461 -48.29 -2.78 -24.52
CA ARG A 461 -49.32 -2.11 -23.64
C ARG A 461 -50.55 -2.97 -23.28
N VAL A 462 -50.67 -3.38 -22.00
CA VAL A 462 -51.88 -3.52 -21.13
C VAL A 462 -51.36 -3.51 -19.67
N GLU A 463 -51.53 -2.49 -18.82
CA GLU A 463 -52.67 -2.05 -17.98
C GLU A 463 -53.10 -2.94 -16.79
N ALA A 464 -53.20 -2.25 -15.63
CA ALA A 464 -54.04 -2.47 -14.43
C ALA A 464 -53.68 -3.63 -13.47
N SER A 465 -53.92 -3.56 -12.15
CA SER A 465 -54.27 -2.51 -11.19
C SER A 465 -54.47 -3.19 -9.80
N THR A 466 -54.33 -2.41 -8.74
CA THR A 466 -55.08 -2.47 -7.45
C THR A 466 -54.73 -3.43 -6.29
N LYS A 467 -54.41 -2.75 -5.17
CA LYS A 467 -54.95 -2.84 -3.78
C LYS A 467 -54.53 -4.01 -2.87
N GLY A 468 -53.74 -3.68 -1.84
CA GLY A 468 -54.24 -3.11 -0.58
C GLY A 468 -54.60 -4.12 0.52
N GLY A 469 -54.02 -3.95 1.72
CA GLY A 469 -54.48 -4.60 2.95
C GLY A 469 -53.44 -4.61 4.07
N SER A 470 -53.60 -3.68 5.02
CA SER A 470 -52.89 -3.58 6.31
C SER A 470 -53.58 -4.44 7.38
N THR A 471 -52.84 -4.98 8.36
CA THR A 471 -53.11 -4.86 9.82
C THR A 471 -52.05 -5.56 10.68
N ASP A 472 -51.36 -4.75 11.50
CA ASP A 472 -50.88 -4.88 12.90
C ASP A 472 -50.80 -6.25 13.62
N VAL A 473 -49.71 -6.53 14.37
CA VAL A 473 -49.51 -6.19 15.81
C VAL A 473 -48.17 -6.76 16.34
N ALA A 474 -47.43 -5.86 17.00
CA ALA A 474 -46.33 -5.90 17.99
C ALA A 474 -45.72 -7.20 18.56
N GLY A 475 -44.38 -7.16 18.72
CA GLY A 475 -43.59 -7.93 19.70
C GLY A 475 -42.08 -7.61 19.60
N ALA A 476 -41.53 -6.89 20.58
CA ALA A 476 -40.20 -6.25 20.58
C ALA A 476 -39.00 -7.17 20.88
N GLY A 477 -37.80 -6.76 20.41
CA GLY A 477 -36.49 -7.28 20.85
C GLY A 477 -35.32 -6.67 20.05
N LEU A 478 -34.50 -5.85 20.70
CA LEU A 478 -33.42 -5.01 20.16
C LEU A 478 -32.15 -5.77 19.73
N THR A 479 -31.58 -5.42 18.58
CA THR A 479 -30.12 -5.36 18.33
C THR A 479 -29.82 -4.25 17.31
N ASP A 480 -28.97 -3.31 17.69
CA ASP A 480 -28.60 -2.11 16.93
C ASP A 480 -27.44 -2.40 15.96
N SER A 481 -27.73 -2.29 14.67
CA SER A 481 -26.76 -2.17 13.59
C SER A 481 -27.44 -1.37 12.48
N THR A 482 -27.14 -0.08 12.37
CA THR A 482 -27.73 0.78 11.34
C THR A 482 -27.03 0.57 9.99
N PRO A 483 -27.77 0.20 8.92
CA PRO A 483 -27.25 0.20 7.55
C PRO A 483 -27.34 1.60 6.91
N VAL A 484 -26.42 1.88 5.99
CA VAL A 484 -26.45 3.04 5.10
C VAL A 484 -27.72 3.02 4.25
N SER A 485 -28.57 4.06 4.36
CA SER A 485 -29.81 4.19 3.58
C SER A 485 -29.54 4.48 2.09
N PRO A 486 -30.35 3.94 1.16
CA PRO A 486 -30.33 4.36 -0.24
C PRO A 486 -30.88 5.78 -0.40
N LEU A 487 -30.25 6.58 -1.27
CA LEU A 487 -30.72 7.91 -1.72
C LEU A 487 -32.21 7.87 -2.07
N THR A 488 -33.07 8.40 -1.20
CA THR A 488 -34.50 8.56 -1.45
C THR A 488 -34.75 9.79 -2.33
N ALA A 489 -35.62 9.64 -3.33
CA ALA A 489 -36.03 10.67 -4.30
C ALA A 489 -36.69 11.93 -3.68
N ALA A 490 -36.77 12.04 -2.36
CA ALA A 490 -37.38 13.17 -1.65
C ALA A 490 -36.45 14.39 -1.49
N ALA A 491 -35.13 14.22 -1.61
CA ALA A 491 -34.17 15.34 -1.54
C ALA A 491 -34.21 16.28 -2.77
N LEU A 492 -34.87 15.87 -3.85
CA LEU A 492 -34.96 16.61 -5.12
C LEU A 492 -36.31 17.32 -5.34
N ALA A 493 -37.23 17.25 -4.38
CA ALA A 493 -38.59 17.79 -4.52
C ALA A 493 -39.01 18.69 -3.34
N SER A 494 -38.18 19.66 -2.95
CA SER A 494 -38.67 20.79 -2.14
C SER A 494 -39.18 21.91 -3.05
N LYS A 495 -40.49 22.17 -2.95
CA LYS A 495 -41.24 23.18 -3.71
C LYS A 495 -40.55 24.55 -3.71
N SER A 496 -40.32 25.07 -4.92
CA SER A 496 -40.20 26.49 -5.22
C SER A 496 -41.42 27.26 -4.73
N THR A 497 -41.35 27.84 -3.54
CA THR A 497 -42.16 29.01 -3.16
C THR A 497 -41.38 29.83 -2.15
N GLU A 498 -40.29 30.47 -2.58
CA GLU A 498 -39.73 31.61 -1.88
C GLU A 498 -39.05 32.55 -2.89
N LYS A 499 -39.17 33.85 -2.62
CA LYS A 499 -38.83 34.97 -3.51
C LYS A 499 -37.44 34.84 -4.14
N PRO A 500 -37.26 35.26 -5.41
CA PRO A 500 -35.95 35.30 -6.06
C PRO A 500 -35.16 36.49 -5.52
N ASP A 501 -34.47 36.36 -4.37
CA ASP A 501 -33.49 37.39 -3.98
C ASP A 501 -32.38 36.97 -2.98
N ASP A 502 -32.38 35.75 -2.44
CA ASP A 502 -31.35 35.36 -1.43
C ASP A 502 -30.37 34.26 -1.87
N GLY A 503 -30.56 33.64 -3.05
CA GLY A 503 -29.60 32.71 -3.65
C GLY A 503 -28.34 33.38 -4.25
N ALA A 504 -28.40 34.69 -4.49
CA ALA A 504 -27.28 35.46 -5.05
C ALA A 504 -26.23 35.89 -3.99
N LYS A 505 -26.56 35.83 -2.68
CA LYS A 505 -25.66 36.33 -1.62
C LYS A 505 -24.59 35.33 -1.17
N LEU A 506 -24.79 34.03 -1.41
CA LEU A 506 -23.75 33.02 -1.12
C LEU A 506 -22.72 32.86 -2.25
N SER A 507 -23.02 33.37 -3.46
CA SER A 507 -22.06 33.43 -4.58
C SER A 507 -21.25 34.75 -4.62
N ALA A 508 -21.64 35.76 -3.84
CA ALA A 508 -21.01 37.09 -3.85
C ALA A 508 -19.88 37.26 -2.82
N ASN A 509 -19.69 36.28 -1.92
CA ASN A 509 -18.72 36.36 -0.82
C ASN A 509 -17.53 35.39 -0.96
N ALA A 510 -17.34 34.77 -2.13
CA ALA A 510 -16.01 34.31 -2.51
C ALA A 510 -15.14 35.57 -2.60
N LYS A 511 -14.37 35.86 -1.53
CA LYS A 511 -13.32 36.87 -1.61
C LYS A 511 -12.51 36.51 -2.87
N PRO A 512 -12.30 37.43 -3.81
CA PRO A 512 -11.42 37.15 -4.93
C PRO A 512 -10.12 36.61 -4.34
N VAL A 513 -9.65 35.49 -4.91
CA VAL A 513 -8.26 35.03 -4.85
C VAL A 513 -7.39 36.29 -4.71
N HIS A 514 -6.46 36.34 -3.76
CA HIS A 514 -5.54 37.47 -3.64
C HIS A 514 -4.91 37.74 -5.01
N ILE A 515 -5.51 38.67 -5.75
CA ILE A 515 -5.05 39.13 -7.05
C ILE A 515 -3.72 39.79 -6.73
N ARG A 516 -2.63 39.24 -7.27
CA ARG A 516 -1.29 39.77 -7.03
C ARG A 516 -1.25 41.19 -7.61
N LYS A 517 -1.33 42.18 -6.72
CA LYS A 517 -1.48 43.58 -7.11
C LYS A 517 -0.25 44.02 -7.92
N GLY A 518 -0.46 44.34 -9.20
CA GLY A 518 0.60 44.85 -10.09
C GLY A 518 1.03 43.91 -11.23
N MET A 519 0.45 42.72 -11.35
CA MET A 519 0.71 41.82 -12.50
C MET A 519 -0.16 42.15 -13.71
N ASN A 520 0.35 41.86 -14.91
CA ASN A 520 -0.37 42.10 -16.16
C ASN A 520 -1.46 41.03 -16.36
N ARG A 521 -2.73 41.45 -16.49
CA ARG A 521 -3.87 40.51 -16.56
C ARG A 521 -4.16 40.12 -18.01
N VAL A 522 -4.21 38.82 -18.27
CA VAL A 522 -4.24 38.27 -19.64
C VAL A 522 -5.30 37.18 -19.75
N THR A 523 -6.10 37.18 -20.83
CA THR A 523 -7.02 36.07 -21.16
C THR A 523 -6.27 34.90 -21.79
N VAL A 524 -6.87 33.71 -21.89
CA VAL A 524 -6.19 32.58 -22.56
C VAL A 524 -5.90 32.92 -24.02
N ASP A 525 -6.85 33.54 -24.74
CA ASP A 525 -6.64 33.94 -26.14
C ASP A 525 -5.54 35.02 -26.29
N GLN A 526 -5.37 35.91 -25.32
CA GLN A 526 -4.27 36.89 -25.33
C GLN A 526 -2.92 36.22 -25.05
N LEU A 527 -2.88 35.22 -24.18
CA LEU A 527 -1.67 34.41 -23.94
C LEU A 527 -1.23 33.71 -25.22
N GLU A 528 -2.15 33.10 -25.97
CA GLU A 528 -1.86 32.47 -27.25
C GLU A 528 -1.26 33.47 -28.26
N GLN A 529 -1.81 34.69 -28.33
CA GLN A 529 -1.26 35.78 -29.16
C GLN A 529 0.14 36.20 -28.72
N ILE A 530 0.40 36.26 -27.41
CA ILE A 530 1.71 36.59 -26.85
C ILE A 530 2.73 35.52 -27.22
N LEU A 531 2.39 34.24 -27.08
CA LEU A 531 3.29 33.13 -27.42
C LEU A 531 3.59 33.12 -28.93
N THR A 532 2.56 33.27 -29.77
CA THR A 532 2.71 33.35 -31.23
C THR A 532 3.56 34.53 -31.67
N SER A 533 3.42 35.69 -31.03
CA SER A 533 4.22 36.89 -31.34
C SER A 533 5.64 36.87 -30.77
N SER A 534 5.95 35.90 -29.90
CA SER A 534 7.24 35.76 -29.23
C SER A 534 8.18 34.75 -29.88
N HIS A 535 7.82 34.19 -31.05
CA HIS A 535 8.70 33.30 -31.81
C HIS A 535 10.07 33.95 -32.07
N GLY A 536 11.14 33.28 -31.63
CA GLY A 536 12.52 33.75 -31.76
C GLY A 536 13.09 34.51 -30.56
N ARG A 537 12.32 34.74 -29.49
CA ARG A 537 12.85 35.20 -28.20
C ARG A 537 13.65 34.12 -27.48
N SER A 538 14.55 34.52 -26.59
CA SER A 538 15.26 33.56 -25.74
C SER A 538 14.31 32.94 -24.71
N ASP A 539 14.64 31.72 -24.27
CA ASP A 539 13.85 30.98 -23.26
C ASP A 539 13.66 31.79 -21.97
N ALA A 540 14.73 32.42 -21.48
CA ALA A 540 14.71 33.24 -20.26
C ALA A 540 13.84 34.49 -20.38
N GLU A 541 13.87 35.18 -21.53
CA GLU A 541 13.05 36.37 -21.76
C GLU A 541 11.56 36.04 -21.79
N LEU A 542 11.19 34.94 -22.45
CA LEU A 542 9.81 34.48 -22.51
C LEU A 542 9.33 33.98 -21.15
N ALA A 543 10.16 33.21 -20.43
CA ALA A 543 9.85 32.75 -19.07
C ALA A 543 9.58 33.93 -18.12
N LYS A 544 10.42 34.97 -18.17
CA LYS A 544 10.22 36.18 -17.37
C LYS A 544 8.91 36.89 -17.70
N GLN A 545 8.59 37.03 -18.99
CA GLN A 545 7.34 37.65 -19.43
C GLN A 545 6.12 36.86 -18.94
N LEU A 546 6.14 35.53 -19.03
CA LEU A 546 5.09 34.66 -18.53
C LEU A 546 4.94 34.75 -17.00
N ALA A 547 6.04 34.88 -16.26
CA ALA A 547 6.05 35.02 -14.80
C ALA A 547 5.48 36.37 -14.30
N GLU A 548 5.50 37.41 -15.14
CA GLU A 548 4.98 38.76 -14.83
C GLU A 548 3.48 38.95 -15.19
N MET A 549 2.84 37.90 -15.73
CA MET A 549 1.44 37.88 -16.15
C MET A 549 0.56 37.07 -15.20
N GLU A 550 -0.73 37.37 -15.16
CA GLU A 550 -1.75 36.63 -14.41
C GLU A 550 -2.93 36.29 -15.33
N LEU A 551 -3.19 35.00 -15.50
CA LEU A 551 -4.35 34.53 -16.25
C LEU A 551 -5.66 34.85 -15.51
N ILE A 552 -6.66 35.31 -16.25
CA ILE A 552 -8.02 35.60 -15.72
C ILE A 552 -9.07 34.57 -16.12
N GLU A 553 -8.67 33.60 -16.93
CA GLU A 553 -9.45 32.47 -17.41
C GLU A 553 -8.60 31.21 -17.23
N ARG A 554 -9.24 30.07 -17.06
CA ARG A 554 -8.56 28.79 -16.88
C ARG A 554 -7.93 28.34 -18.20
N LEU A 555 -6.62 28.15 -18.19
CA LEU A 555 -5.92 27.43 -19.25
C LEU A 555 -6.10 25.92 -19.02
N ASP A 556 -6.94 25.29 -19.83
CA ASP A 556 -7.19 23.85 -19.75
C ASP A 556 -5.99 23.02 -20.26
N SER A 557 -5.96 21.74 -19.86
CA SER A 557 -4.85 20.83 -20.15
C SER A 557 -4.66 20.56 -21.66
N ASP A 558 -5.73 20.60 -22.47
CA ASP A 558 -5.64 20.38 -23.91
C ASP A 558 -4.94 21.57 -24.58
N ARG A 559 -5.35 22.80 -24.23
CA ARG A 559 -4.68 24.02 -24.71
C ARG A 559 -3.26 24.15 -24.19
N LEU A 560 -3.01 23.83 -22.92
CA LEU A 560 -1.65 23.83 -22.34
C LEU A 560 -0.72 22.92 -23.14
N ALA A 561 -1.15 21.69 -23.42
CA ALA A 561 -0.35 20.72 -24.18
C ALA A 561 -0.04 21.21 -25.60
N HIS A 562 -0.97 21.92 -26.25
CA HIS A 562 -0.70 22.54 -27.55
C HIS A 562 0.33 23.66 -27.44
N LEU A 563 0.18 24.55 -26.46
CA LEU A 563 1.07 25.70 -26.29
C LEU A 563 2.49 25.31 -25.86
N ASP A 564 2.65 24.21 -25.12
CA ASP A 564 3.95 23.70 -24.68
C ASP A 564 4.86 23.33 -25.86
N LEU A 565 4.28 22.83 -26.96
CA LEU A 565 5.01 22.42 -28.16
C LEU A 565 5.73 23.57 -28.86
N ASP A 566 5.20 24.80 -28.74
CA ASP A 566 5.71 25.99 -29.43
C ASP A 566 6.75 26.77 -28.61
N LEU A 567 7.07 26.31 -27.39
CA LEU A 567 7.97 27.01 -26.47
C LEU A 567 9.46 26.73 -26.73
N PRO A 568 10.34 27.75 -26.60
CA PRO A 568 11.76 27.69 -26.96
C PRO A 568 12.64 26.86 -26.00
N GLY A 569 12.21 26.59 -24.77
CA GLY A 569 13.03 25.87 -23.79
C GLY A 569 12.35 25.60 -22.45
N ALA A 570 13.10 25.05 -21.50
CA ALA A 570 12.56 24.53 -20.24
C ALA A 570 12.03 25.64 -19.30
N GLN A 571 12.64 26.83 -19.31
CA GLN A 571 12.22 27.91 -18.40
C GLN A 571 10.85 28.46 -18.77
N SER A 572 10.61 28.69 -20.06
CA SER A 572 9.32 29.17 -20.56
C SER A 572 8.22 28.12 -20.37
N ARG A 573 8.54 26.82 -20.51
CA ARG A 573 7.61 25.72 -20.22
C ARG A 573 7.20 25.69 -18.75
N GLN A 574 8.17 25.76 -17.84
CA GLN A 574 7.89 25.82 -16.40
C GLN A 574 7.04 27.05 -16.02
N ALA A 575 7.33 28.20 -16.61
CA ALA A 575 6.53 29.41 -16.39
C ALA A 575 5.10 29.27 -16.93
N LEU A 576 4.91 28.63 -18.09
CA LEU A 576 3.59 28.36 -18.65
C LEU A 576 2.78 27.37 -17.78
N VAL A 577 3.42 26.31 -17.27
CA VAL A 577 2.80 25.36 -16.34
C VAL A 577 2.35 26.08 -15.07
N ALA A 578 3.21 26.90 -14.45
CA ALA A 578 2.85 27.68 -13.26
C ALA A 578 1.65 28.63 -13.51
N GLN A 579 1.53 29.20 -14.72
CA GLN A 579 0.34 29.98 -15.12
C GLN A 579 -0.90 29.11 -15.24
N ALA A 580 -0.78 27.94 -15.89
CA ALA A 580 -1.87 27.00 -16.02
C ALA A 580 -2.39 26.55 -14.64
N ASP A 581 -1.50 26.16 -13.74
CA ASP A 581 -1.83 25.73 -12.38
C ASP A 581 -2.51 26.84 -11.58
N SER A 582 -1.97 28.06 -11.63
CA SER A 582 -2.54 29.23 -10.96
C SER A 582 -3.96 29.53 -11.46
N SER A 583 -4.22 29.27 -12.75
CA SER A 583 -5.52 29.44 -13.39
C SER A 583 -6.48 28.27 -13.20
N ALA A 584 -6.05 27.15 -12.62
CA ALA A 584 -6.79 25.88 -12.61
C ALA A 584 -8.18 25.97 -11.95
N PHE A 585 -8.41 26.97 -11.10
CA PHE A 585 -9.65 27.21 -10.34
C PHE A 585 -10.53 28.31 -10.96
N LEU A 586 -10.09 28.93 -12.05
CA LEU A 586 -10.84 29.95 -12.77
C LEU A 586 -11.89 29.30 -13.69
N LYS A 587 -12.77 30.14 -14.24
CA LYS A 587 -13.71 29.70 -15.28
C LYS A 587 -12.95 29.50 -16.60
N PRO A 588 -13.31 28.49 -17.41
CA PRO A 588 -12.76 28.37 -18.75
C PRO A 588 -13.18 29.56 -19.63
N PRO A 589 -12.44 29.83 -20.73
CA PRO A 589 -12.87 30.76 -21.77
C PRO A 589 -14.27 30.40 -22.29
N ALA A 590 -14.99 31.41 -22.82
CA ALA A 590 -16.29 31.17 -23.42
C ALA A 590 -16.20 30.14 -24.56
N ALA A 591 -17.12 29.18 -24.59
CA ALA A 591 -17.14 28.13 -25.60
C ALA A 591 -17.24 28.73 -27.01
N GLN A 592 -16.34 28.31 -27.90
CA GLN A 592 -16.30 28.77 -29.30
C GLN A 592 -17.37 28.07 -30.16
N ALA A 593 -17.89 26.92 -29.72
CA ALA A 593 -18.95 26.16 -30.38
C ALA A 593 -20.29 26.26 -29.62
N PRO A 594 -21.45 26.08 -30.29
CA PRO A 594 -22.76 26.07 -29.64
C PRO A 594 -22.84 24.92 -28.62
N LEU A 595 -23.12 25.26 -27.36
CA LEU A 595 -23.35 24.28 -26.30
C LEU A 595 -24.78 23.71 -26.39
N PRO A 596 -25.01 22.48 -25.88
CA PRO A 596 -26.36 21.91 -25.80
C PRO A 596 -27.31 22.78 -24.97
N PRO A 597 -28.63 22.63 -25.14
CA PRO A 597 -29.60 23.30 -24.27
C PRO A 597 -29.45 22.87 -22.81
N THR A 598 -29.95 23.69 -21.88
CA THR A 598 -29.99 23.33 -20.45
C THR A 598 -30.76 22.02 -20.26
N PRO A 599 -30.17 21.03 -19.55
CA PRO A 599 -30.81 19.74 -19.34
C PRO A 599 -32.03 19.85 -18.43
N THR A 600 -32.99 18.96 -18.65
CA THR A 600 -34.16 18.79 -17.79
C THR A 600 -33.76 18.27 -16.41
N VAL A 601 -34.61 18.47 -15.41
CA VAL A 601 -34.34 18.00 -14.03
C VAL A 601 -34.16 16.47 -14.01
N ASP A 602 -34.92 15.73 -14.80
CA ASP A 602 -34.81 14.26 -14.87
C ASP A 602 -33.46 13.81 -15.45
N GLU A 603 -32.99 14.48 -16.52
CA GLU A 603 -31.65 14.23 -17.09
C GLU A 603 -30.55 14.55 -16.07
N GLN A 604 -30.66 15.69 -15.37
CA GLN A 604 -29.71 16.07 -14.32
C GLN A 604 -29.64 15.01 -13.21
N ILE A 605 -30.78 14.50 -12.75
CA ILE A 605 -30.87 13.45 -11.73
C ILE A 605 -30.26 12.14 -12.25
N GLN A 606 -30.51 11.80 -13.51
CA GLN A 606 -29.98 10.58 -14.13
C GLN A 606 -28.45 10.61 -14.16
N TRP A 607 -27.83 11.72 -14.59
CA TRP A 607 -26.37 11.82 -14.65
C TRP A 607 -25.73 11.79 -13.26
N LEU A 608 -26.35 12.42 -12.26
CA LEU A 608 -25.90 12.33 -10.87
C LEU A 608 -26.00 10.90 -10.32
N LYS A 609 -27.05 10.15 -10.67
CA LYS A 609 -27.14 8.71 -10.32
C LYS A 609 -26.04 7.89 -10.99
N LEU A 610 -25.70 8.17 -12.24
CA LEU A 610 -24.59 7.50 -12.92
C LEU A 610 -23.25 7.84 -12.25
N ALA A 611 -23.00 9.10 -11.92
CA ALA A 611 -21.80 9.55 -11.20
C ALA A 611 -21.68 8.93 -9.80
N ALA A 612 -22.77 8.87 -9.03
CA ALA A 612 -22.77 8.21 -7.73
C ALA A 612 -22.52 6.69 -7.86
N ASN A 613 -23.09 6.04 -8.88
CA ASN A 613 -22.81 4.62 -9.16
C ASN A 613 -21.35 4.41 -9.56
N TYR A 614 -20.78 5.28 -10.39
CA TYR A 614 -19.36 5.25 -10.74
C TYR A 614 -18.48 5.33 -9.48
N ALA A 615 -18.71 6.33 -8.63
CA ALA A 615 -17.90 6.51 -7.42
C ALA A 615 -18.05 5.38 -6.39
N THR A 616 -19.24 4.82 -6.23
CA THR A 616 -19.48 3.75 -5.24
C THR A 616 -19.14 2.34 -5.73
N LYS A 617 -19.29 2.08 -7.04
CA LYS A 617 -19.17 0.72 -7.61
C LYS A 617 -18.01 0.53 -8.58
N ALA A 618 -17.57 1.57 -9.28
CA ALA A 618 -16.47 1.45 -10.24
C ALA A 618 -15.11 1.72 -9.57
N LEU A 619 -15.01 2.76 -8.72
CA LEU A 619 -13.78 3.03 -7.96
C LEU A 619 -13.41 1.88 -7.03
N SER A 620 -14.39 1.25 -6.36
CA SER A 620 -14.17 0.06 -5.51
C SER A 620 -13.76 -1.20 -6.29
N LYS A 621 -13.80 -1.16 -7.63
CA LYS A 621 -13.38 -2.23 -8.54
C LYS A 621 -12.11 -1.90 -9.31
N LEU A 622 -11.46 -0.78 -9.01
CA LEU A 622 -10.12 -0.53 -9.52
C LEU A 622 -9.21 -1.72 -9.13
N PRO A 623 -8.43 -2.27 -10.07
CA PRO A 623 -7.52 -3.36 -9.76
C PRO A 623 -6.41 -2.88 -8.84
N ASN A 624 -5.64 -3.79 -8.28
CA ASN A 624 -4.40 -3.40 -7.63
C ASN A 624 -3.40 -2.98 -8.74
N PHE A 625 -2.89 -1.75 -8.67
CA PHE A 625 -1.94 -1.22 -9.64
C PHE A 625 -0.91 -0.33 -8.95
N PHE A 626 0.20 -0.08 -9.63
CA PHE A 626 1.08 1.03 -9.30
C PHE A 626 1.07 2.06 -10.43
N ALA A 627 1.32 3.31 -10.08
CA ALA A 627 1.46 4.42 -11.00
C ALA A 627 2.65 5.27 -10.54
N ALA A 628 3.35 5.91 -11.47
CA ALA A 628 4.31 6.94 -11.09
C ALA A 628 3.57 8.24 -10.78
N ARG A 629 4.00 8.92 -9.72
CA ARG A 629 3.52 10.24 -9.31
C ARG A 629 4.70 11.19 -9.35
N GLU A 630 4.63 12.15 -10.25
CA GLU A 630 5.58 13.26 -10.34
C GLU A 630 4.95 14.50 -9.69
N VAL A 631 5.69 15.16 -8.81
CA VAL A 631 5.27 16.39 -8.12
C VAL A 631 6.28 17.49 -8.42
N ILE A 632 5.81 18.56 -9.07
CA ILE A 632 6.56 19.80 -9.26
C ILE A 632 6.00 20.83 -8.28
N GLN A 633 6.85 21.34 -7.41
CA GLN A 633 6.48 22.33 -6.41
C GLN A 633 6.92 23.72 -6.88
N PHE A 634 5.97 24.65 -6.98
CA PHE A 634 6.24 26.07 -7.22
C PHE A 634 5.98 26.88 -5.97
N ALA A 635 6.81 27.90 -5.71
CA ALA A 635 6.49 28.92 -4.73
C ALA A 635 6.90 30.32 -5.24
N ASP A 636 6.18 31.36 -4.80
CA ASP A 636 6.68 32.72 -4.92
C ASP A 636 7.55 33.06 -3.70
N SER A 637 8.41 34.08 -3.82
CA SER A 637 9.14 34.62 -2.68
C SER A 637 8.70 36.05 -2.48
N PRO A 638 7.87 36.34 -1.46
CA PRO A 638 7.45 37.71 -1.18
C PRO A 638 8.62 38.63 -0.85
N ALA A 639 8.56 39.88 -1.33
CA ALA A 639 9.57 40.87 -0.99
C ALA A 639 9.63 41.07 0.54
N ARG A 640 10.83 40.97 1.11
CA ARG A 640 11.02 41.09 2.56
C ARG A 640 12.34 41.77 2.88
N GLN A 641 12.35 42.47 4.01
CA GLN A 641 13.55 43.03 4.58
C GLN A 641 13.96 42.20 5.80
N GLU A 642 15.10 41.51 5.70
CA GLU A 642 15.68 40.78 6.82
C GLU A 642 16.94 41.52 7.27
N TYR A 643 16.91 42.07 8.48
CA TYR A 643 17.97 42.95 8.99
C TYR A 643 18.23 44.13 8.02
N SER A 644 19.45 44.22 7.47
CA SER A 644 19.90 45.22 6.51
C SER A 644 19.86 44.73 5.05
N VAL A 645 19.34 43.52 4.78
CA VAL A 645 19.28 42.93 3.44
C VAL A 645 17.84 42.98 2.93
N PHE A 646 17.64 43.56 1.75
CA PHE A 646 16.37 43.55 1.04
C PHE A 646 16.35 42.38 0.04
N TYR A 647 15.41 41.47 0.23
CA TYR A 647 15.12 40.40 -0.72
C TYR A 647 13.96 40.86 -1.62
N PRO A 648 14.19 41.01 -2.94
CA PRO A 648 13.12 41.40 -3.86
C PRO A 648 12.09 40.28 -3.98
N TYR A 649 10.92 40.63 -4.52
CA TYR A 649 9.91 39.64 -4.86
C TYR A 649 10.40 38.75 -6.01
N GLU A 650 10.28 37.43 -5.85
CA GLU A 650 10.48 36.46 -6.93
C GLU A 650 9.12 35.85 -7.30
N PRO A 651 8.74 35.85 -8.60
CA PRO A 651 7.54 35.16 -9.07
C PRO A 651 7.54 33.66 -8.78
N LEU A 652 6.43 32.97 -9.10
CA LEU A 652 6.34 31.51 -9.00
C LEU A 652 7.48 30.86 -9.79
N HIS A 653 8.29 30.09 -9.08
CA HIS A 653 9.38 29.31 -9.65
C HIS A 653 9.44 27.94 -8.99
N VAL A 654 10.04 26.97 -9.68
CA VAL A 654 10.20 25.62 -9.15
C VAL A 654 11.13 25.65 -7.94
N ILE A 655 10.64 25.16 -6.79
CA ILE A 655 11.43 25.02 -5.56
C ILE A 655 11.84 23.57 -5.30
N ASN A 656 11.09 22.61 -5.85
CA ASN A 656 11.37 21.18 -5.69
C ASN A 656 10.69 20.37 -6.81
N GLN A 657 11.27 19.21 -7.13
CA GLN A 657 10.67 18.21 -8.03
C GLN A 657 10.93 16.83 -7.43
N SER A 658 9.90 15.99 -7.38
CA SER A 658 10.01 14.63 -6.82
C SER A 658 9.20 13.63 -7.65
N LYS A 659 9.66 12.38 -7.65
CA LYS A 659 8.95 11.25 -8.25
C LYS A 659 8.79 10.16 -7.19
N ALA A 660 7.63 9.55 -7.12
CA ALA A 660 7.35 8.44 -6.22
C ALA A 660 6.45 7.42 -6.91
N THR A 661 6.56 6.15 -6.53
CA THR A 661 5.61 5.13 -6.98
C THR A 661 4.40 5.15 -6.05
N VAL A 662 3.21 5.37 -6.62
CA VAL A 662 1.94 5.23 -5.91
C VAL A 662 1.46 3.80 -6.07
N LEU A 663 1.25 3.09 -4.96
CA LEU A 663 0.63 1.78 -4.92
C LEU A 663 -0.86 1.94 -4.58
N TYR A 664 -1.74 1.48 -5.46
CA TYR A 664 -3.17 1.37 -5.19
C TYR A 664 -3.52 -0.09 -4.91
N ARG A 665 -3.91 -0.40 -3.67
CA ARG A 665 -4.28 -1.75 -3.22
C ARG A 665 -5.53 -1.72 -2.38
N GLU A 666 -6.51 -2.56 -2.71
CA GLU A 666 -7.77 -2.73 -1.95
C GLU A 666 -8.52 -1.40 -1.69
N GLY A 667 -8.52 -0.49 -2.68
CA GLY A 667 -9.18 0.81 -2.55
C GLY A 667 -8.37 1.87 -1.79
N LYS A 668 -7.15 1.54 -1.36
CA LYS A 668 -6.25 2.46 -0.63
C LYS A 668 -5.02 2.80 -1.45
N GLN A 669 -4.63 4.07 -1.36
CA GLN A 669 -3.42 4.61 -1.95
C GLN A 669 -2.31 4.63 -0.90
N THR A 670 -1.12 4.15 -1.25
CA THR A 670 0.11 4.26 -0.46
C THR A 670 1.26 4.71 -1.37
N LEU A 671 2.30 5.30 -0.79
CA LEU A 671 3.50 5.69 -1.51
C LEU A 671 4.59 4.65 -1.22
N ASP A 672 5.19 4.12 -2.27
CA ASP A 672 6.41 3.34 -2.17
C ASP A 672 7.57 4.33 -2.05
N ALA A 673 8.25 4.31 -0.91
CA ALA A 673 9.39 5.17 -0.66
C ALA A 673 10.65 4.51 -1.25
N GLU A 674 10.87 4.69 -2.56
CA GLU A 674 12.17 4.45 -3.18
C GLU A 674 12.72 5.75 -3.78
N GLU A 675 13.62 6.44 -3.06
CA GLU A 675 14.98 6.75 -3.56
C GLU A 675 15.90 7.35 -2.46
N LYS A 676 16.97 6.59 -2.16
CA LYS A 676 18.32 6.96 -1.70
C LYS A 676 18.56 8.31 -0.98
N GLY A 677 18.84 8.20 0.32
CA GLY A 677 20.04 8.82 0.91
C GLY A 677 20.07 10.35 1.09
N GLY A 678 18.93 11.03 1.10
CA GLY A 678 18.82 12.42 1.53
C GLY A 678 17.81 12.54 2.67
N THR A 679 18.10 13.35 3.68
CA THR A 679 17.11 13.75 4.69
C THR A 679 15.93 14.41 3.96
N GLU A 680 14.84 13.68 3.70
CA GLU A 680 13.63 14.25 3.12
C GLU A 680 13.13 15.33 4.08
N SER A 681 13.35 16.59 3.70
CA SER A 681 12.70 17.71 4.36
C SER A 681 11.21 17.62 4.03
N PRO A 682 10.30 17.78 5.01
CA PRO A 682 8.88 17.74 4.72
C PRO A 682 8.54 18.76 3.63
N SER A 683 7.87 18.30 2.56
CA SER A 683 7.49 19.10 1.41
C SER A 683 6.70 20.34 1.86
N LEU A 684 7.18 21.54 1.53
CA LEU A 684 6.49 22.79 1.83
C LEU A 684 5.18 22.84 1.01
N GLY A 685 4.03 23.10 1.64
CA GLY A 685 2.74 23.24 0.95
C GLY A 685 1.60 22.34 1.45
N LEU A 686 0.51 22.30 0.66
CA LEU A 686 -0.66 21.45 0.95
C LEU A 686 -0.30 19.98 0.75
N VAL A 687 -0.56 19.14 1.76
CA VAL A 687 -0.38 17.69 1.63
C VAL A 687 -1.63 17.12 0.98
N THR A 688 -1.50 16.53 -0.21
CA THR A 688 -2.62 15.92 -0.93
C THR A 688 -2.56 14.39 -0.83
N THR A 689 -3.70 13.78 -0.52
CA THR A 689 -3.89 12.33 -0.50
C THR A 689 -5.32 11.99 -0.87
N GLY A 690 -5.54 10.85 -1.53
CA GLY A 690 -6.88 10.32 -1.82
C GLY A 690 -7.42 10.68 -3.20
N GLU A 691 -6.57 11.13 -4.11
CA GLU A 691 -6.89 11.45 -5.50
C GLU A 691 -7.46 10.24 -6.25
N PHE A 692 -7.08 9.01 -5.85
CA PHE A 692 -7.56 7.76 -6.47
C PHE A 692 -8.93 7.27 -5.97
N GLY A 693 -9.68 8.10 -5.23
CA GLY A 693 -11.07 7.77 -4.89
C GLY A 693 -11.58 8.34 -3.58
N PRO A 694 -10.83 8.33 -2.46
CA PRO A 694 -11.31 8.88 -1.20
C PRO A 694 -11.85 10.30 -1.31
N ILE A 695 -11.21 11.18 -2.09
CA ILE A 695 -11.70 12.55 -2.29
C ILE A 695 -13.05 12.58 -3.03
N LEU A 696 -13.23 11.76 -4.06
CA LEU A 696 -14.51 11.63 -4.78
C LEU A 696 -15.62 11.13 -3.86
N GLY A 697 -15.31 10.11 -3.05
CA GLY A 697 -16.22 9.55 -2.05
C GLY A 697 -16.66 10.60 -1.02
N THR A 698 -15.70 11.33 -0.46
CA THR A 698 -15.95 12.42 0.50
C THR A 698 -16.86 13.49 -0.10
N VAL A 699 -16.52 14.02 -1.28
CA VAL A 699 -17.30 15.11 -1.88
C VAL A 699 -18.72 14.67 -2.20
N LEU A 700 -18.91 13.50 -2.81
CA LEU A 700 -20.25 13.03 -3.15
C LEU A 700 -21.09 12.72 -1.91
N ALA A 701 -20.48 12.14 -0.86
CA ALA A 701 -21.17 11.87 0.39
C ALA A 701 -21.61 13.18 1.08
N ASP A 702 -20.72 14.16 1.16
CA ASP A 702 -20.98 15.44 1.82
C ASP A 702 -21.94 16.32 1.03
N SER A 703 -21.75 16.43 -0.29
CA SER A 703 -22.62 17.23 -1.16
C SER A 703 -24.04 16.65 -1.23
N SER A 704 -24.20 15.32 -1.14
CA SER A 704 -25.54 14.68 -1.14
C SER A 704 -26.39 15.07 0.08
N ARG A 705 -25.74 15.47 1.18
CA ARG A 705 -26.39 15.96 2.42
C ARG A 705 -26.47 17.49 2.47
N SER A 706 -25.99 18.17 1.43
CA SER A 706 -25.90 19.63 1.33
C SER A 706 -26.46 20.10 -0.02
N SER A 707 -25.78 21.00 -0.73
CA SER A 707 -26.16 21.46 -2.06
C SER A 707 -25.33 20.77 -3.15
N LEU A 708 -26.02 20.31 -4.20
CA LEU A 708 -25.43 19.88 -5.46
C LEU A 708 -26.40 20.27 -6.58
N THR A 709 -26.01 21.27 -7.38
CA THR A 709 -26.90 21.87 -8.39
C THR A 709 -26.22 21.94 -9.74
N TRP A 710 -27.00 21.74 -10.81
CA TRP A 710 -26.49 21.98 -12.17
C TRP A 710 -26.03 23.43 -12.33
N SER A 711 -24.91 23.63 -13.02
CA SER A 711 -24.32 24.95 -13.24
C SER A 711 -24.31 25.35 -14.71
N HIS A 712 -23.59 24.62 -15.55
CA HIS A 712 -23.41 24.95 -16.98
C HIS A 712 -22.87 23.74 -17.76
N TRP A 713 -22.83 23.89 -19.08
CA TRP A 713 -22.07 23.03 -19.98
C TRP A 713 -20.64 23.53 -20.11
N GLU A 714 -19.69 22.63 -20.14
CA GLU A 714 -18.29 22.91 -20.47
C GLU A 714 -17.90 22.15 -21.74
N SER A 715 -17.10 22.76 -22.61
CA SER A 715 -16.63 22.13 -23.85
C SER A 715 -15.30 21.41 -23.60
N ARG A 716 -15.18 20.15 -24.04
CA ARG A 716 -13.90 19.40 -24.11
C ARG A 716 -13.70 18.79 -25.49
N ALA A 717 -12.49 18.33 -25.78
CA ALA A 717 -12.17 17.63 -27.03
C ALA A 717 -13.08 16.40 -27.28
N SER A 718 -13.51 15.72 -26.21
CA SER A 718 -14.41 14.55 -26.27
C SER A 718 -15.90 14.91 -26.39
N GLY A 719 -16.25 16.20 -26.37
CA GLY A 719 -17.63 16.68 -26.40
C GLY A 719 -18.02 17.50 -25.15
N PRO A 720 -19.28 17.99 -25.09
CA PRO A 720 -19.77 18.79 -23.98
C PRO A 720 -19.99 17.94 -22.71
N VAL A 721 -19.56 18.46 -21.57
CA VAL A 721 -19.66 17.81 -20.25
C VAL A 721 -20.48 18.66 -19.29
N ALA A 722 -21.22 18.00 -18.39
CA ALA A 722 -22.12 18.68 -17.45
C ALA A 722 -21.36 19.08 -16.18
N VAL A 723 -21.46 20.35 -15.78
CA VAL A 723 -20.82 20.86 -14.56
C VAL A 723 -21.86 21.09 -13.47
N TYR A 724 -21.59 20.55 -12.29
CA TYR A 724 -22.39 20.74 -11.08
C TYR A 724 -21.59 21.50 -10.03
N ARG A 725 -22.26 22.40 -9.31
CA ARG A 725 -21.68 23.14 -8.18
C ARG A 725 -22.18 22.58 -6.87
N PHE A 726 -21.31 22.54 -5.86
CA PHE A 726 -21.66 22.15 -4.50
C PHE A 726 -21.10 23.13 -3.47
N ALA A 727 -21.74 23.18 -2.31
CA ALA A 727 -21.23 23.86 -1.13
C ALA A 727 -21.55 23.03 0.12
N VAL A 728 -20.54 22.77 0.95
CA VAL A 728 -20.62 21.90 2.12
C VAL A 728 -20.24 22.71 3.36
N PRO A 729 -21.19 22.94 4.29
CA PRO A 729 -20.89 23.62 5.54
C PRO A 729 -20.07 22.71 6.46
N ARG A 730 -19.35 23.32 7.42
CA ARG A 730 -18.34 22.63 8.24
C ARG A 730 -18.90 21.45 9.04
N ASP A 731 -20.13 21.57 9.53
CA ASP A 731 -20.83 20.54 10.30
C ASP A 731 -21.19 19.29 9.47
N LYS A 732 -21.14 19.39 8.14
CA LYS A 732 -21.38 18.29 7.20
C LYS A 732 -20.14 17.85 6.44
N SER A 733 -18.99 18.44 6.75
CA SER A 733 -17.74 18.24 6.03
C SER A 733 -16.88 17.16 6.67
N HIS A 734 -16.35 16.26 5.85
CA HIS A 734 -15.25 15.36 6.18
C HIS A 734 -13.94 15.80 5.49
N TYR A 735 -13.90 17.00 4.92
CA TYR A 735 -12.74 17.49 4.18
C TYR A 735 -11.62 17.99 5.12
N GLN A 736 -10.61 17.12 5.22
CA GLN A 736 -9.29 17.28 5.81
C GLN A 736 -8.39 18.33 5.14
N VAL A 737 -8.23 19.57 5.64
CA VAL A 737 -7.14 20.45 5.16
C VAL A 737 -5.88 20.18 5.99
N LYS A 738 -4.81 19.69 5.34
CA LYS A 738 -3.50 19.44 5.95
C LYS A 738 -2.42 20.29 5.30
N PHE A 739 -1.63 21.00 6.11
CA PHE A 739 -0.57 21.88 5.62
C PHE A 739 0.70 21.73 6.46
N CYS A 740 1.81 21.43 5.78
CA CYS A 740 3.14 21.57 6.39
C CYS A 740 3.78 22.86 5.87
N CYS A 741 4.50 23.64 6.65
CA CYS A 741 5.13 23.34 7.92
C CYS A 741 5.14 24.58 8.81
N LEU A 742 4.37 24.59 9.90
CA LEU A 742 4.41 25.72 10.84
C LEU A 742 5.68 25.66 11.66
N ALA A 743 6.38 26.79 11.76
CA ALA A 743 7.56 26.91 12.60
C ALA A 743 7.16 26.74 14.07
N GLN A 744 7.46 25.58 14.66
CA GLN A 744 7.48 25.44 16.11
C GLN A 744 8.84 25.93 16.64
N ARG A 745 8.87 26.26 17.94
CA ARG A 745 10.02 26.87 18.63
C ARG A 745 11.34 26.13 18.32
N ALA A 746 12.43 26.90 18.40
CA ALA A 746 13.80 26.44 18.20
C ALA A 746 14.08 25.08 18.87
N GLY A 747 14.28 24.04 18.05
CA GLY A 747 14.74 22.70 18.47
C GLY A 747 13.75 21.55 18.24
N THR A 748 12.47 21.83 18.00
CA THR A 748 11.47 20.82 17.63
C THR A 748 11.01 21.10 16.21
N GLY A 749 11.01 20.09 15.33
CA GLY A 749 10.75 20.24 13.90
C GLY A 749 9.42 20.92 13.52
N ALA A 750 9.21 21.04 12.22
CA ALA A 750 7.97 21.56 11.63
C ALA A 750 6.72 20.85 12.18
N GLY A 751 5.72 21.61 12.66
CA GLY A 751 4.40 21.08 13.02
C GLY A 751 3.44 21.05 11.83
N LEU A 752 2.64 19.99 11.71
CA LEU A 752 1.58 19.84 10.72
C LEU A 752 0.33 20.62 11.18
N PHE A 753 -0.20 21.51 10.32
CA PHE A 753 -1.51 22.11 10.50
C PHE A 753 -2.58 21.17 9.97
N GLU A 754 -3.65 20.94 10.73
CA GLU A 754 -4.74 20.04 10.35
C GLU A 754 -6.10 20.58 10.83
N GLN A 755 -7.05 20.75 9.91
CA GLN A 755 -8.39 21.23 10.23
C GLN A 755 -9.46 20.67 9.27
N ILE A 756 -10.59 20.23 9.83
CA ILE A 756 -11.83 20.02 9.05
C ILE A 756 -12.46 21.38 8.71
N SER A 757 -12.62 21.64 7.41
CA SER A 757 -13.10 22.92 6.88
C SER A 757 -14.40 22.78 6.11
N ALA A 758 -15.24 23.81 6.15
CA ALA A 758 -16.28 23.97 5.11
C ALA A 758 -15.58 24.13 3.76
N TYR A 759 -16.26 23.80 2.66
CA TYR A 759 -15.68 23.93 1.32
C TYR A 759 -16.77 23.97 0.25
N HIS A 760 -16.40 24.52 -0.91
CA HIS A 760 -17.27 24.57 -2.08
C HIS A 760 -16.47 24.28 -3.35
N GLY A 761 -17.16 23.99 -4.45
CA GLY A 761 -16.47 23.66 -5.69
C GLY A 761 -17.37 23.11 -6.79
N GLU A 762 -16.75 22.46 -7.76
CA GLU A 762 -17.42 21.95 -8.96
C GLU A 762 -17.03 20.50 -9.27
N ILE A 763 -17.98 19.72 -9.78
CA ILE A 763 -17.80 18.36 -10.31
C ILE A 763 -18.20 18.37 -11.77
N THR A 764 -17.31 17.91 -12.63
CA THR A 764 -17.55 17.75 -14.07
C THR A 764 -17.87 16.29 -14.36
N VAL A 765 -19.04 16.04 -14.95
CA VAL A 765 -19.57 14.71 -15.22
C VAL A 765 -19.82 14.54 -16.72
N ASP A 766 -19.37 13.41 -17.28
CA ASP A 766 -19.74 12.98 -18.62
C ASP A 766 -21.20 12.46 -18.62
N PRO A 767 -22.13 13.13 -19.32
CA PRO A 767 -23.54 12.71 -19.37
C PRO A 767 -23.76 11.30 -19.93
N ALA A 768 -22.87 10.81 -20.79
CA ALA A 768 -23.06 9.55 -21.50
C ALA A 768 -22.90 8.32 -20.60
N ASN A 769 -22.02 8.39 -19.61
CA ASN A 769 -21.62 7.26 -18.77
C ASN A 769 -21.56 7.60 -17.27
N GLY A 770 -21.63 8.88 -16.89
CA GLY A 770 -21.51 9.36 -15.52
C GLY A 770 -20.07 9.43 -15.00
N ASN A 771 -19.06 9.29 -15.84
CA ASN A 771 -17.68 9.40 -15.43
C ASN A 771 -17.42 10.81 -14.88
N ILE A 772 -16.78 10.88 -13.72
CA ILE A 772 -16.32 12.13 -13.14
C ILE A 772 -14.97 12.43 -13.79
N LEU A 773 -14.89 13.53 -14.53
CA LEU A 773 -13.71 13.89 -15.32
C LEU A 773 -12.87 15.00 -14.68
N ARG A 774 -13.46 15.75 -13.76
CA ARG A 774 -12.76 16.77 -12.98
C ARG A 774 -13.50 17.03 -11.68
N ILE A 775 -12.76 17.23 -10.60
CA ILE A 775 -13.26 17.75 -9.33
C ILE A 775 -12.40 18.93 -8.89
N MET A 776 -13.04 19.96 -8.37
CA MET A 776 -12.39 21.14 -7.82
C MET A 776 -13.04 21.47 -6.48
N LEU A 777 -12.23 21.77 -5.47
CA LEU A 777 -12.68 22.18 -4.14
C LEU A 777 -11.80 23.28 -3.57
N GLN A 778 -12.45 24.26 -2.93
CA GLN A 778 -11.85 25.41 -2.27
C GLN A 778 -12.31 25.42 -0.81
N ALA A 779 -11.35 25.43 0.12
CA ALA A 779 -11.66 25.42 1.55
C ALA A 779 -12.12 26.80 2.04
N ASP A 780 -13.24 26.85 2.74
CA ASP A 780 -13.76 28.03 3.43
C ASP A 780 -13.10 28.14 4.82
N LEU A 781 -11.88 28.67 4.84
CA LEU A 781 -11.07 28.81 6.07
C LEU A 781 -11.64 29.91 6.97
N LYS A 782 -12.12 29.51 8.16
CA LYS A 782 -12.72 30.44 9.15
C LYS A 782 -11.69 31.39 9.78
N GLU A 783 -10.46 30.92 9.96
CA GLU A 783 -9.33 31.68 10.50
C GLU A 783 -8.22 31.69 9.45
N ALA A 784 -7.85 32.89 8.98
CA ALA A 784 -6.88 33.07 7.90
C ALA A 784 -5.42 32.77 8.30
N TYR A 785 -5.20 32.35 9.54
CA TYR A 785 -3.89 32.03 10.10
C TYR A 785 -3.86 30.54 10.47
N PRO A 786 -2.84 29.77 10.06
CA PRO A 786 -1.66 30.20 9.29
C PRO A 786 -1.91 30.30 7.77
N MET A 787 -3.06 29.85 7.26
CA MET A 787 -3.37 29.78 5.83
C MET A 787 -4.54 30.68 5.44
N THR A 788 -4.40 31.35 4.29
CA THR A 788 -5.42 32.20 3.68
C THR A 788 -6.15 31.52 2.51
N ARG A 789 -5.55 30.47 1.94
CA ARG A 789 -6.12 29.70 0.80
C ARG A 789 -5.67 28.23 0.87
N ALA A 790 -6.58 27.32 0.55
CA ALA A 790 -6.29 25.89 0.39
C ALA A 790 -7.28 25.30 -0.64
N ASP A 791 -6.78 25.07 -1.85
CA ASP A 791 -7.57 24.63 -2.98
C ASP A 791 -6.97 23.34 -3.58
N LEU A 792 -7.81 22.42 -4.04
CA LEU A 792 -7.39 21.18 -4.68
C LEU A 792 -8.26 20.91 -5.93
N MET A 793 -7.60 20.51 -7.00
CA MET A 793 -8.21 20.12 -8.26
C MET A 793 -7.64 18.76 -8.69
N VAL A 794 -8.49 17.86 -9.17
CA VAL A 794 -8.07 16.58 -9.76
C VAL A 794 -8.79 16.38 -11.08
N GLU A 795 -8.03 16.13 -12.15
CA GLU A 795 -8.54 15.73 -13.45
C GLU A 795 -8.42 14.21 -13.60
N TYR A 796 -9.48 13.60 -14.14
CA TYR A 796 -9.54 12.17 -14.38
C TYR A 796 -9.75 11.89 -15.86
N GLY A 797 -9.22 10.76 -16.33
CA GLY A 797 -9.41 10.30 -17.68
C GLY A 797 -9.14 8.81 -17.84
N PRO A 798 -9.38 8.27 -19.05
CA PRO A 798 -9.21 6.85 -19.33
C PRO A 798 -7.73 6.46 -19.29
N VAL A 799 -7.43 5.41 -18.53
CA VAL A 799 -6.12 4.78 -18.39
C VAL A 799 -6.27 3.28 -18.58
N GLU A 800 -5.41 2.68 -19.38
CA GLU A 800 -5.38 1.24 -19.57
C GLU A 800 -4.59 0.56 -18.44
N ILE A 801 -5.26 -0.30 -17.68
CA ILE A 801 -4.67 -1.06 -16.58
C ILE A 801 -4.98 -2.53 -16.81
N GLY A 802 -3.98 -3.31 -17.20
CA GLY A 802 -4.13 -4.74 -17.45
C GLY A 802 -5.08 -5.08 -18.60
N GLY A 803 -5.08 -4.28 -19.67
CA GLY A 803 -5.94 -4.50 -20.84
C GLY A 803 -7.39 -4.02 -20.69
N LYS A 804 -7.71 -3.31 -19.61
CA LYS A 804 -9.03 -2.70 -19.38
C LYS A 804 -8.87 -1.20 -19.13
N ALA A 805 -9.77 -0.39 -19.69
CA ALA A 805 -9.80 1.04 -19.46
C ALA A 805 -10.51 1.37 -18.14
N TYR A 806 -9.86 2.17 -17.30
CA TYR A 806 -10.40 2.71 -16.05
C TYR A 806 -10.29 4.23 -16.06
N ILE A 807 -11.16 4.91 -15.31
CA ILE A 807 -11.05 6.36 -15.14
C ILE A 807 -10.18 6.61 -13.90
N CYS A 808 -8.99 7.15 -14.11
CA CYS A 808 -7.99 7.37 -13.07
C CYS A 808 -7.49 8.82 -13.08
N PRO A 809 -6.89 9.31 -11.98
CA PRO A 809 -6.26 10.63 -11.95
C PRO A 809 -5.23 10.77 -13.06
N LEU A 810 -5.26 11.86 -13.81
CA LEU A 810 -4.19 12.18 -14.78
C LEU A 810 -3.32 13.31 -14.25
N ARG A 811 -3.98 14.29 -13.62
CA ARG A 811 -3.34 15.50 -13.08
C ARG A 811 -4.04 15.95 -11.83
N SER A 812 -3.30 16.50 -10.88
CA SER A 812 -3.84 17.20 -9.72
C SER A 812 -3.06 18.48 -9.46
N VAL A 813 -3.77 19.54 -9.09
CA VAL A 813 -3.16 20.82 -8.69
C VAL A 813 -3.65 21.16 -7.30
N ALA A 814 -2.71 21.42 -6.39
CA ALA A 814 -3.00 21.92 -5.06
C ALA A 814 -2.37 23.29 -4.84
N ILE A 815 -3.17 24.27 -4.40
CA ILE A 815 -2.71 25.62 -4.12
C ILE A 815 -2.91 25.91 -2.63
N ALA A 816 -1.84 26.31 -1.96
CA ALA A 816 -1.88 26.86 -0.61
C ALA A 816 -1.37 28.30 -0.62
N MET A 817 -1.98 29.15 0.20
CA MET A 817 -1.41 30.45 0.55
C MET A 817 -1.30 30.53 2.06
N ALA A 818 -0.11 30.85 2.56
CA ALA A 818 0.17 30.92 3.99
C ALA A 818 1.06 32.12 4.32
N TYR A 819 0.98 32.60 5.56
CA TYR A 819 1.88 33.67 6.01
C TYR A 819 3.34 33.16 6.05
N SER A 820 4.26 33.92 5.46
CA SER A 820 5.68 33.55 5.43
C SER A 820 6.27 33.56 6.85
N LYS A 821 7.24 32.68 7.10
CA LYS A 821 7.91 32.53 8.41
C LYS A 821 8.63 33.84 8.79
N SER A 822 8.19 34.54 9.84
CA SER A 822 9.10 35.47 10.55
C SER A 822 9.92 34.69 11.55
N ARG A 823 11.26 34.83 11.51
CA ARG A 823 12.06 34.54 12.70
C ARG A 823 11.81 35.68 13.69
N PRO A 824 11.34 35.43 14.92
CA PRO A 824 11.30 36.48 15.91
C PRO A 824 12.72 37.00 16.16
N LYS A 825 12.86 38.32 16.30
CA LYS A 825 14.11 38.92 16.81
C LYS A 825 14.44 38.25 18.14
N LYS A 826 15.70 37.88 18.33
CA LYS A 826 16.26 37.18 19.50
C LYS A 826 16.00 37.84 20.88
N SER A 827 15.28 38.97 20.96
CA SER A 827 15.15 39.79 22.16
C SER A 827 13.72 39.99 22.68
N GLU A 828 12.69 39.36 22.10
CA GLU A 828 11.33 39.44 22.65
C GLU A 828 10.82 38.03 22.98
N ILE A 829 11.03 37.63 24.24
CA ILE A 829 10.22 36.59 24.86
C ILE A 829 8.87 37.24 25.19
N PRO A 830 7.75 36.61 24.78
CA PRO A 830 6.70 36.40 25.77
C PRO A 830 6.07 35.00 25.68
N ASP A 831 5.63 34.53 26.85
CA ASP A 831 4.45 33.70 27.16
C ASP A 831 4.14 32.42 26.34
N PRO A 832 3.81 31.25 26.96
CA PRO A 832 3.49 30.00 26.25
C PRO A 832 2.05 29.92 25.70
N SER A 833 1.24 30.96 25.86
CA SER A 833 -0.11 31.02 25.30
C SER A 833 -0.07 31.59 23.88
N PHE A 834 -0.60 30.84 22.89
CA PHE A 834 -0.82 31.33 21.52
C PHE A 834 -1.83 32.50 21.55
N PHE A 835 -1.38 33.70 21.89
CA PHE A 835 -2.06 34.94 21.58
C PHE A 835 -1.40 35.55 20.35
N VAL A 836 -2.17 35.62 19.27
CA VAL A 836 -1.87 36.38 18.06
C VAL A 836 -1.49 37.80 18.48
N SER A 837 -0.23 38.16 18.30
CA SER A 837 0.17 39.57 18.32
C SER A 837 -0.53 40.25 17.15
N SER A 838 -1.12 41.43 17.38
CA SER A 838 -1.73 42.24 16.31
C SER A 838 -0.76 42.56 15.16
N ASN A 839 0.56 42.36 15.36
CA ASN A 839 1.61 42.61 14.36
C ASN A 839 1.88 41.42 13.42
N ASP A 840 1.38 40.20 13.69
CA ASP A 840 1.61 39.04 12.79
C ASP A 840 0.74 39.08 11.51
N ARG A 841 -0.25 39.98 11.45
CA ARG A 841 -1.04 40.26 10.24
C ARG A 841 -0.30 41.06 9.17
N GLU A 842 0.94 41.51 9.44
CA GLU A 842 1.79 42.23 8.49
C GLU A 842 2.78 41.31 7.74
N LEU A 843 2.79 40.01 8.03
CA LEU A 843 3.66 39.06 7.31
C LEU A 843 3.21 38.91 5.86
N PRO A 844 4.15 38.90 4.90
CA PRO A 844 3.78 38.69 3.53
C PRO A 844 3.26 37.26 3.33
N VAL A 845 2.27 37.12 2.46
CA VAL A 845 1.66 35.82 2.12
C VAL A 845 2.45 35.18 0.99
N GLU A 846 2.85 33.94 1.19
CA GLU A 846 3.54 33.09 0.22
C GLU A 846 2.52 32.17 -0.45
N THR A 847 2.63 32.03 -1.77
CA THR A 847 1.83 31.12 -2.59
C THR A 847 2.65 29.88 -2.89
N MET A 848 2.09 28.70 -2.62
CA MET A 848 2.70 27.41 -2.92
C MET A 848 1.74 26.61 -3.80
N ILE A 849 2.28 25.98 -4.85
CA ILE A 849 1.53 25.17 -5.80
C ILE A 849 2.24 23.82 -5.95
N ASN A 850 1.48 22.74 -5.80
CA ASN A 850 1.91 21.40 -6.19
C ASN A 850 1.19 21.04 -7.50
N ASP A 851 1.93 20.91 -8.60
CA ASP A 851 1.46 20.28 -9.84
C ASP A 851 1.85 18.80 -9.80
N ILE A 852 0.86 17.93 -9.92
CA ILE A 852 1.00 16.50 -9.69
C ILE A 852 0.53 15.78 -10.96
N ALA A 853 1.43 15.03 -11.59
CA ALA A 853 1.11 14.17 -12.72
C ALA A 853 1.10 12.70 -12.29
N PHE A 854 0.16 11.94 -12.83
CA PHE A 854 0.07 10.49 -12.64
C PHE A 854 0.22 9.78 -13.99
N ASP A 855 1.21 8.91 -14.10
CA ASP A 855 1.50 8.16 -15.32
C ASP A 855 2.02 6.75 -15.01
N HIS A 856 2.49 6.02 -16.03
CA HIS A 856 3.03 4.66 -15.91
C HIS A 856 2.17 3.72 -15.06
N TYR A 857 0.88 3.67 -15.39
CA TYR A 857 -0.07 2.81 -14.72
C TYR A 857 0.15 1.34 -15.11
N HIS A 858 0.39 0.50 -14.11
CA HIS A 858 0.68 -0.91 -14.32
C HIS A 858 0.01 -1.77 -13.24
N VAL A 859 -0.64 -2.86 -13.66
CA VAL A 859 -1.15 -3.85 -12.71
C VAL A 859 0.02 -4.48 -11.96
N PHE A 860 -0.18 -4.82 -10.69
CA PHE A 860 0.73 -5.71 -9.97
C PHE A 860 0.72 -7.10 -10.60
N ARG A 861 1.55 -7.30 -11.63
CA ARG A 861 1.78 -8.60 -12.27
C ARG A 861 3.23 -8.71 -12.72
N THR A 862 3.73 -9.93 -12.77
CA THR A 862 5.05 -10.23 -13.35
C THR A 862 4.86 -10.65 -14.80
N ASP A 863 5.33 -9.85 -15.75
CA ASP A 863 5.39 -10.26 -17.15
C ASP A 863 6.67 -11.10 -17.35
N SER A 864 6.49 -12.41 -17.54
CA SER A 864 7.60 -13.33 -17.85
C SER A 864 7.56 -13.69 -19.33
N ARG A 865 8.59 -13.31 -20.08
CA ARG A 865 8.75 -13.74 -21.48
C ARG A 865 9.80 -14.85 -21.55
N ILE A 866 9.38 -16.04 -21.98
CA ILE A 866 10.31 -17.12 -22.34
C ILE A 866 10.83 -16.80 -23.74
N ILE A 867 12.11 -16.48 -23.85
CA ILE A 867 12.82 -16.35 -25.13
C ILE A 867 13.25 -17.76 -25.55
N PRO A 868 12.90 -18.25 -26.76
CA PRO A 868 13.43 -19.50 -27.28
C PRO A 868 14.96 -19.48 -27.30
N ALA A 869 15.60 -20.60 -26.96
CA ALA A 869 17.07 -20.70 -26.88
C ALA A 869 17.81 -20.40 -28.20
N ASP A 870 17.11 -20.33 -29.33
CA ASP A 870 17.68 -20.09 -30.66
C ASP A 870 17.78 -18.62 -31.07
N ASP A 871 17.28 -17.67 -30.27
CA ASP A 871 17.36 -16.24 -30.60
C ASP A 871 18.46 -15.54 -29.77
N GLN A 872 19.70 -15.97 -29.96
CA GLN A 872 20.88 -15.16 -29.62
C GLN A 872 21.30 -14.34 -30.84
N SER A 873 20.59 -13.25 -31.08
CA SER A 873 21.11 -12.13 -31.86
C SER A 873 21.70 -11.10 -30.88
N PRO A 874 22.98 -10.72 -31.01
CA PRO A 874 23.63 -9.85 -30.02
C PRO A 874 23.06 -8.42 -30.08
N GLN A 875 22.79 -7.85 -28.90
CA GLN A 875 22.78 -6.40 -28.67
C GLN A 875 24.08 -5.98 -27.99
#